data_AF-A0AAV9RD43-F1
#
_entry.id   AF-A0AAV9RD43-F1
#
_cell.length_a   1.000
_cell.length_b   1.000
_cell.length_c   1.000
_cell.angle_alpha   90.00
_cell.angle_beta   90.00
_cell.angle_gamma   90.00
#
_symmetry.space_group_name_H-M   'P 1'
#
loop_
_entity.id
_entity.type
_entity.pdbx_description
1 polymer ?
#
loop_
_entity_poly.entity_id
_entity_poly.type
_entity_poly.pdbx_seq_one_letter_code
_entity_poly.pdbx_strand_id
1 'polypeptide(L)'
;MGDIILPRRLFLWCTALIYMVAFVSLYVQIPGLYGNDGLLPARWQLRYTGKPLLDQLLSSPTLLWLGPHLGLDTQTALELLCLTGAALSLAAMLVEALRDSLVFFCLWALYLSMYQVGQVFLYFQWDNLLLETGFLCILVAPLTSVRGSRAVREHDRVTFWLIRWLLFRLMFASGVVKLTSRCPTWWGLTALTYHYETQCIPTPLAWFAHQLPVWWQKLSVVGTFIIEIPLPLLFFSPLRRLRLGAFYLQVLLQVLIILSGNYNFFNLLTLTLCLSLLDDRHVNFWLRKANKFDNENNDSKLLPWLCYLVELVVWALMIIGTIICFDLQVDSAKNAISSRTAFTYHQFNQFLKTVTFPIIWIGVLSLTWELVTSMFRCACVSGFLKRFLGMIQWTVFAAAAVSMFAVSLVPFSFVEYDSHARLWPGVRRAFGLVDRYQLANSYGLFRRMTGVGGRPEVVIEGSKDGNTWTEIEFMYKPGNLSASPPVVTPHQPRLDWQMWFAALGPQTQSPWFTSLMYRLLQGKREVIELIQTDVSKYPFHEEPPAYLRAHRYRYWFTEPKADGSYPERWWRRVYDEEFYPRVHLGNTFLDGMLSQFGLKDKSAPRRVSNATVAQAVRWVRSQVRGVPAHTLIWTLIACCATFCLLPGLRSKKKHAEQTAVTHKMAEKVNDHSEGVDEGLSDHPEEKQEQQAKEEEEDEKNTEDEEEDDEENEQEVINENEEEEEEILDKSS
;
A
#
# COMPACT_ATOMS: atom_id res chain seq x y z
N MET A 1 -8.76 13.68 -19.99
CA MET A 1 -8.82 13.63 -18.50
C MET A 1 -8.70 15.04 -17.96
N GLY A 2 -9.34 15.32 -16.82
CA GLY A 2 -9.07 16.55 -16.06
C GLY A 2 -7.63 16.53 -15.52
N ASP A 3 -7.22 17.61 -14.87
CA ASP A 3 -5.89 17.66 -14.26
C ASP A 3 -5.80 16.73 -13.05
N ILE A 4 -4.56 16.35 -12.70
CA ILE A 4 -4.27 15.25 -11.77
C ILE A 4 -3.30 15.66 -10.66
N ILE A 5 -3.17 16.96 -10.39
CA ILE A 5 -2.21 17.50 -9.43
C ILE A 5 -2.55 17.03 -8.01
N LEU A 6 -3.82 17.12 -7.62
CA LEU A 6 -4.30 16.76 -6.30
C LEU A 6 -4.31 15.25 -6.07
N PRO A 7 -4.86 14.40 -6.97
CA PRO A 7 -4.72 12.95 -6.87
C PRO A 7 -3.27 12.48 -6.76
N ARG A 8 -2.33 13.08 -7.52
CA ARG A 8 -0.91 12.75 -7.43
C ARG A 8 -0.33 13.10 -6.06
N ARG A 9 -0.61 14.29 -5.53
CA ARG A 9 -0.13 14.69 -4.18
C ARG A 9 -0.67 13.77 -3.09
N LEU A 10 -1.95 13.41 -3.17
CA LEU A 10 -2.57 12.44 -2.26
C LEU A 10 -1.93 11.05 -2.41
N PHE A 11 -1.67 10.61 -3.63
CA PHE A 11 -1.00 9.34 -3.91
C PHE A 11 0.40 9.26 -3.28
N LEU A 12 1.23 10.29 -3.45
CA LEU A 12 2.57 10.33 -2.85
C LEU A 12 2.48 10.36 -1.32
N TRP A 13 1.56 11.14 -0.75
CA TRP A 13 1.36 11.20 0.70
C TRP A 13 0.90 9.84 1.29
N CYS A 14 -0.10 9.20 0.68
CA CYS A 14 -0.56 7.88 1.10
C CYS A 14 0.54 6.81 0.96
N THR A 15 1.37 6.90 -0.08
CA THR A 15 2.49 5.96 -0.25
C THR A 15 3.57 6.15 0.81
N ALA A 16 3.87 7.40 1.18
CA ALA A 16 4.76 7.69 2.31
C ALA A 16 4.22 7.08 3.62
N LEU A 17 2.92 7.21 3.89
CA LEU A 17 2.26 6.56 5.02
C LEU A 17 2.43 5.03 4.99
N ILE A 18 2.22 4.40 3.85
CA ILE A 18 2.36 2.95 3.70
C ILE A 18 3.81 2.50 3.94
N TYR A 19 4.80 3.24 3.44
CA TYR A 19 6.20 2.98 3.75
C TYR A 19 6.48 3.06 5.26
N MET A 20 5.99 4.10 5.94
CA MET A 20 6.15 4.25 7.39
C MET A 20 5.58 3.02 8.11
N VAL A 21 4.35 2.60 7.76
CA VAL A 21 3.71 1.40 8.30
C VAL A 21 4.57 0.16 8.05
N ALA A 22 5.04 -0.05 6.82
CA ALA A 22 5.81 -1.23 6.44
C ALA A 22 7.15 -1.33 7.18
N PHE A 23 7.88 -0.20 7.29
CA PHE A 23 9.15 -0.12 8.02
C PHE A 23 8.96 -0.35 9.52
N VAL A 24 8.00 0.32 10.14
CA VAL A 24 7.75 0.19 11.60
C VAL A 24 7.24 -1.22 11.93
N SER A 25 6.34 -1.77 11.10
CA SER A 25 5.84 -3.14 11.24
C SER A 25 6.98 -4.17 11.18
N LEU A 26 7.92 -3.99 10.26
CA LEU A 26 9.09 -4.86 10.13
C LEU A 26 10.07 -4.65 11.29
N TYR A 27 10.34 -3.39 11.66
CA TYR A 27 11.29 -3.02 12.70
C TYR A 27 11.06 -3.79 14.00
N VAL A 28 9.83 -3.85 14.49
CA VAL A 28 9.49 -4.55 15.74
C VAL A 28 9.79 -6.05 15.68
N GLN A 29 9.70 -6.66 14.49
CA GLN A 29 9.87 -8.11 14.30
C GLN A 29 11.32 -8.53 13.96
N ILE A 30 12.20 -7.60 13.59
CA ILE A 30 13.58 -7.92 13.17
C ILE A 30 14.35 -8.80 14.17
N PRO A 31 14.37 -8.51 15.50
CA PRO A 31 15.16 -9.30 16.44
C PRO A 31 14.79 -10.78 16.44
N GLY A 32 13.49 -11.09 16.47
CA GLY A 32 13.01 -12.47 16.49
C GLY A 32 13.06 -13.15 15.13
N LEU A 33 12.88 -12.42 14.02
CA LEU A 33 12.88 -13.03 12.69
C LEU A 33 14.29 -13.22 12.15
N TYR A 34 15.10 -12.16 12.19
CA TYR A 34 16.37 -12.03 11.46
C TYR A 34 17.58 -11.73 12.34
N GLY A 35 17.37 -11.48 13.63
CA GLY A 35 18.44 -11.23 14.59
C GLY A 35 19.36 -12.45 14.77
N ASN A 36 20.44 -12.27 15.53
CA ASN A 36 21.42 -13.34 15.75
C ASN A 36 20.83 -14.59 16.43
N ASP A 37 19.86 -14.38 17.32
CA ASP A 37 19.10 -15.42 18.00
C ASP A 37 17.70 -15.65 17.41
N GLY A 38 17.41 -15.02 16.27
CA GLY A 38 16.13 -15.15 15.58
C GLY A 38 15.91 -16.50 14.88
N LEU A 39 14.75 -16.60 14.24
CA LEU A 39 14.31 -17.78 13.49
C LEU A 39 15.20 -18.06 12.28
N LEU A 40 15.46 -17.04 11.47
CA LEU A 40 16.27 -17.13 10.26
C LEU A 40 17.25 -15.94 10.22
N PRO A 41 18.37 -16.00 10.96
CA PRO A 41 19.36 -14.95 11.00
C PRO A 41 19.75 -14.43 9.60
N ALA A 42 19.61 -13.13 9.39
CA ALA A 42 19.91 -12.47 8.10
C ALA A 42 21.36 -12.66 7.65
N ARG A 43 22.29 -12.82 8.60
CA ARG A 43 23.71 -13.06 8.34
C ARG A 43 23.97 -14.31 7.50
N TRP A 44 23.05 -15.28 7.50
CA TRP A 44 23.20 -16.51 6.72
C TRP A 44 23.11 -16.27 5.21
N GLN A 45 22.41 -15.21 4.79
CA GLN A 45 22.31 -14.81 3.38
C GLN A 45 23.51 -13.95 2.95
N LEU A 46 24.07 -13.14 3.88
CA LEU A 46 25.18 -12.22 3.61
C LEU A 46 26.55 -12.87 3.87
N ARG A 47 26.83 -14.01 3.21
CA ARG A 47 28.15 -14.63 3.31
C ARG A 47 29.18 -13.81 2.54
N TYR A 48 30.23 -13.37 3.23
CA TYR A 48 31.32 -12.63 2.61
C TYR A 48 32.05 -13.52 1.61
N THR A 49 31.99 -13.17 0.32
CA THR A 49 32.57 -13.95 -0.77
C THR A 49 33.94 -13.43 -1.22
N GLY A 50 34.50 -12.41 -0.57
CA GLY A 50 35.77 -11.78 -0.96
C GLY A 50 35.73 -10.98 -2.27
N LYS A 51 34.56 -10.88 -2.91
CA LYS A 51 34.33 -10.07 -4.12
C LYS A 51 34.33 -8.57 -3.82
N PRO A 52 34.68 -7.70 -4.78
CA PRO A 52 34.55 -6.26 -4.59
C PRO A 52 33.07 -5.87 -4.34
N LEU A 53 32.87 -4.74 -3.65
CA LEU A 53 31.55 -4.29 -3.21
C LEU A 53 30.56 -4.08 -4.37
N LEU A 54 31.04 -3.60 -5.52
CA LEU A 54 30.21 -3.39 -6.71
C LEU A 54 29.63 -4.72 -7.24
N ASP A 55 30.44 -5.77 -7.31
CA ASP A 55 29.98 -7.09 -7.75
C ASP A 55 28.99 -7.72 -6.76
N GLN A 56 29.17 -7.46 -5.47
CA GLN A 56 28.22 -7.89 -4.43
C GLN A 56 26.88 -7.16 -4.56
N LEU A 57 26.88 -5.85 -4.83
CA LEU A 57 25.68 -5.06 -5.07
C LEU A 57 24.96 -5.45 -6.37
N LEU A 58 25.70 -5.72 -7.45
CA LEU A 58 25.12 -6.17 -8.72
C LEU A 58 24.53 -7.59 -8.63
N SER A 59 25.15 -8.46 -7.82
CA SER A 59 24.62 -9.81 -7.60
C SER A 59 23.43 -9.82 -6.64
N SER A 60 23.50 -9.02 -5.58
CA SER A 60 22.47 -8.88 -4.54
C SER A 60 22.32 -7.41 -4.16
N PRO A 61 21.31 -6.68 -4.69
CA PRO A 61 21.18 -5.25 -4.49
C PRO A 61 20.67 -4.94 -3.07
N THR A 62 21.60 -4.93 -2.11
CA THR A 62 21.32 -4.61 -0.70
C THR A 62 22.38 -3.70 -0.11
N LEU A 63 21.92 -2.65 0.57
CA LEU A 63 22.76 -1.71 1.32
C LEU A 63 23.40 -2.34 2.57
N LEU A 64 22.99 -3.56 2.96
CA LEU A 64 23.55 -4.27 4.10
C LEU A 64 25.03 -4.63 3.92
N TRP A 65 25.53 -4.68 2.67
CA TRP A 65 26.96 -4.84 2.38
C TRP A 65 27.82 -3.68 2.93
N LEU A 66 27.23 -2.50 3.14
CA LEU A 66 27.91 -1.35 3.74
C LEU A 66 27.94 -1.39 5.28
N GLY A 67 27.07 -2.20 5.90
CA GLY A 67 26.98 -2.34 7.36
C GLY A 67 28.34 -2.62 8.03
N PRO A 68 29.13 -3.61 7.55
CA PRO A 68 30.45 -3.90 8.11
C PRO A 68 31.45 -2.74 8.01
N HIS A 69 31.38 -1.93 6.95
CA HIS A 69 32.22 -0.74 6.81
C HIS A 69 31.88 0.36 7.82
N LEU A 70 30.61 0.44 8.21
CA LEU A 70 30.13 1.29 9.30
C LEU A 70 30.36 0.67 10.69
N GLY A 71 31.02 -0.49 10.75
CA GLY A 71 31.19 -1.25 11.97
C GLY A 71 29.85 -1.69 12.58
N LEU A 72 28.82 -1.97 11.78
CA LEU A 72 27.52 -2.43 12.27
C LEU A 72 27.40 -3.95 12.11
N ASP A 73 26.78 -4.61 13.09
CA ASP A 73 26.32 -5.98 12.91
C ASP A 73 25.09 -6.01 11.99
N THR A 74 24.83 -7.16 11.37
CA THR A 74 23.75 -7.33 10.39
C THR A 74 22.39 -6.98 10.97
N GLN A 75 22.13 -7.37 12.23
CA GLN A 75 20.89 -7.02 12.93
C GLN A 75 20.76 -5.50 13.12
N THR A 76 21.80 -4.85 13.67
CA THR A 76 21.78 -3.39 13.89
C THR A 76 21.69 -2.62 12.58
N ALA A 77 22.32 -3.12 11.52
CA ALA A 77 22.21 -2.54 10.18
C ALA A 77 20.78 -2.62 9.65
N LEU A 78 20.10 -3.78 9.76
CA LEU A 78 18.69 -3.92 9.38
C LEU A 78 17.78 -2.98 10.18
N GLU A 79 18.01 -2.87 11.49
CA GLU A 79 17.29 -1.95 12.36
C GLU A 79 17.50 -0.49 11.94
N LEU A 80 18.74 -0.10 11.64
CA LEU A 80 19.07 1.24 11.16
C LEU A 80 18.36 1.54 9.84
N LEU A 81 18.40 0.64 8.84
CA LEU A 81 17.70 0.83 7.57
C LEU A 81 16.18 1.01 7.78
N CYS A 82 15.58 0.25 8.70
CA CYS A 82 14.18 0.41 9.07
C CYS A 82 13.89 1.77 9.72
N LEU A 83 14.71 2.20 10.68
CA LEU A 83 14.53 3.48 11.36
C LEU A 83 14.73 4.65 10.40
N THR A 84 15.73 4.60 9.52
CA THR A 84 15.94 5.60 8.46
C THR A 84 14.77 5.63 7.49
N GLY A 85 14.26 4.47 7.06
CA GLY A 85 13.08 4.39 6.20
C GLY A 85 11.82 4.95 6.87
N ALA A 86 11.60 4.62 8.14
CA ALA A 86 10.49 5.16 8.93
C ALA A 86 10.60 6.69 9.13
N ALA A 87 11.81 7.21 9.40
CA ALA A 87 12.04 8.64 9.55
C ALA A 87 11.85 9.41 8.24
N LEU A 88 12.40 8.90 7.12
CA LEU A 88 12.22 9.51 5.80
C LEU A 88 10.77 9.52 5.34
N SER A 89 10.04 8.42 5.56
CA SER A 89 8.62 8.34 5.23
C SER A 89 7.76 9.25 6.10
N LEU A 90 8.06 9.33 7.40
CA LEU A 90 7.43 10.29 8.31
C LEU A 90 7.70 11.74 7.87
N ALA A 91 8.93 12.06 7.51
CA ALA A 91 9.31 13.38 7.03
C ALA A 91 8.58 13.74 5.72
N ALA A 92 8.48 12.81 4.78
CA ALA A 92 7.71 12.97 3.54
C ALA A 92 6.20 13.12 3.80
N MET A 93 5.65 12.51 4.86
CA MET A 93 4.25 12.73 5.24
C MET A 93 4.04 14.15 5.77
N LEU A 94 4.90 14.62 6.67
CA LEU A 94 4.75 15.90 7.36
C LEU A 94 5.11 17.10 6.48
N VAL A 95 6.11 16.97 5.62
CA VAL A 95 6.65 18.06 4.80
C VAL A 95 6.45 17.74 3.32
N GLU A 96 5.62 18.53 2.63
CA GLU A 96 5.34 18.33 1.20
C GLU A 96 6.61 18.46 0.33
N ALA A 97 7.56 19.32 0.72
CA ALA A 97 8.83 19.51 0.01
C ALA A 97 9.72 18.26 -0.01
N LEU A 98 9.53 17.33 0.94
CA LEU A 98 10.28 16.07 1.01
C LEU A 98 9.61 14.93 0.22
N ARG A 99 8.50 15.18 -0.47
CA ARG A 99 7.83 14.21 -1.34
C ARG A 99 8.43 14.22 -2.75
N ASP A 100 9.75 14.12 -2.84
CA ASP A 100 10.50 14.17 -4.08
C ASP A 100 10.95 12.77 -4.55
N SER A 101 11.39 12.70 -5.81
CA SER A 101 11.85 11.45 -6.43
C SER A 101 13.05 10.82 -5.69
N LEU A 102 13.92 11.61 -5.07
CA LEU A 102 15.10 11.13 -4.36
C LEU A 102 14.73 10.44 -3.06
N VAL A 103 13.82 11.02 -2.27
CA VAL A 103 13.30 10.42 -1.04
C VAL A 103 12.57 9.12 -1.36
N PHE A 104 11.74 9.08 -2.41
CA PHE A 104 11.10 7.82 -2.82
C PHE A 104 12.10 6.78 -3.34
N PHE A 105 13.17 7.20 -4.02
CA PHE A 105 14.27 6.30 -4.42
C PHE A 105 14.98 5.72 -3.20
N CYS A 106 15.29 6.55 -2.20
CA CYS A 106 15.87 6.10 -0.94
C CYS A 106 14.94 5.13 -0.21
N LEU A 107 13.65 5.44 -0.06
CA LEU A 107 12.67 4.54 0.56
C LEU A 107 12.59 3.19 -0.15
N TRP A 108 12.54 3.21 -1.50
CA TRP A 108 12.53 2.00 -2.31
C TRP A 108 13.82 1.18 -2.15
N ALA A 109 14.99 1.82 -2.20
CA ALA A 109 16.29 1.14 -2.06
C ALA A 109 16.48 0.55 -0.65
N LEU A 110 16.04 1.26 0.39
CA LEU A 110 16.05 0.76 1.77
C LEU A 110 15.14 -0.47 1.91
N TYR A 111 13.94 -0.44 1.34
CA TYR A 111 13.01 -1.55 1.39
C TYR A 111 13.50 -2.77 0.59
N LEU A 112 14.01 -2.54 -0.63
CA LEU A 112 14.60 -3.58 -1.48
C LEU A 112 15.78 -4.26 -0.77
N SER A 113 16.61 -3.49 -0.07
CA SER A 113 17.77 -4.02 0.66
C SER A 113 17.38 -5.05 1.71
N MET A 114 16.26 -4.83 2.40
CA MET A 114 15.73 -5.77 3.39
C MET A 114 15.04 -6.95 2.71
N TYR A 115 14.27 -6.70 1.64
CA TYR A 115 13.60 -7.74 0.86
C TYR A 115 14.58 -8.82 0.38
N GLN A 116 15.76 -8.43 -0.11
CA GLN A 116 16.78 -9.38 -0.59
C GLN A 116 17.26 -10.37 0.48
N VAL A 117 17.27 -9.96 1.75
CA VAL A 117 17.78 -10.78 2.86
C VAL A 117 16.63 -11.39 3.69
N GLY A 118 15.41 -10.93 3.45
CA GLY A 118 14.23 -11.20 4.27
C GLY A 118 13.58 -12.57 4.10
N GLN A 119 14.06 -13.41 3.19
CA GLN A 119 13.65 -14.81 3.01
C GLN A 119 12.12 -14.99 2.99
N VAL A 120 11.59 -16.10 3.54
CA VAL A 120 10.15 -16.43 3.56
C VAL A 120 9.29 -15.37 4.26
N PHE A 121 9.86 -14.62 5.20
CA PHE A 121 9.12 -13.64 5.99
C PHE A 121 8.94 -12.30 5.27
N LEU A 122 9.60 -12.04 4.13
CA LEU A 122 9.52 -10.78 3.37
C LEU A 122 9.16 -10.95 1.89
N TYR A 123 8.80 -12.17 1.46
CA TYR A 123 8.47 -12.51 0.06
C TYR A 123 6.95 -12.57 -0.21
N PHE A 124 6.17 -11.73 0.46
CA PHE A 124 4.72 -11.74 0.28
C PHE A 124 4.27 -10.80 -0.85
N GLN A 125 3.09 -11.03 -1.42
CA GLN A 125 2.60 -10.26 -2.57
C GLN A 125 2.44 -8.75 -2.28
N TRP A 126 2.19 -8.35 -1.03
CA TRP A 126 2.14 -6.93 -0.64
C TRP A 126 3.54 -6.29 -0.54
N ASP A 127 4.57 -7.05 -0.19
CA ASP A 127 5.95 -6.57 -0.20
C ASP A 127 6.38 -6.32 -1.67
N ASN A 128 6.01 -7.22 -2.59
CA ASN A 128 6.24 -7.08 -4.04
C ASN A 128 5.49 -5.88 -4.62
N LEU A 129 4.21 -5.71 -4.24
CA LEU A 129 3.41 -4.57 -4.69
C LEU A 129 3.97 -3.25 -4.18
N LEU A 130 4.50 -3.21 -2.95
CA LEU A 130 5.12 -2.02 -2.38
C LEU A 130 6.42 -1.66 -3.11
N LEU A 131 7.25 -2.64 -3.48
CA LEU A 131 8.45 -2.40 -4.29
C LEU A 131 8.11 -1.86 -5.68
N GLU A 132 7.12 -2.45 -6.35
CA GLU A 132 6.69 -1.99 -7.67
C GLU A 132 6.05 -0.60 -7.62
N THR A 133 5.14 -0.35 -6.66
CA THR A 133 4.53 0.98 -6.45
C THR A 133 5.58 2.01 -6.05
N GLY A 134 6.52 1.61 -5.20
CA GLY A 134 7.63 2.41 -4.73
C GLY A 134 8.54 2.90 -5.85
N PHE A 135 8.88 2.00 -6.78
CA PHE A 135 9.65 2.38 -7.96
C PHE A 135 8.87 3.36 -8.84
N LEU A 136 7.57 3.12 -9.06
CA LEU A 136 6.74 4.05 -9.83
C LEU A 136 6.61 5.42 -9.14
N CYS A 137 6.68 5.50 -7.81
CA CYS A 137 6.69 6.78 -7.09
C CYS A 137 7.91 7.64 -7.44
N ILE A 138 9.06 7.03 -7.76
CA ILE A 138 10.26 7.74 -8.20
C ILE A 138 9.96 8.51 -9.50
N LEU A 139 9.19 7.89 -10.41
CA LEU A 139 8.80 8.50 -11.69
C LEU A 139 7.68 9.54 -11.53
N VAL A 140 6.78 9.34 -10.57
CA VAL A 140 5.61 10.21 -10.32
C VAL A 140 5.99 11.44 -9.48
N ALA A 141 6.96 11.32 -8.59
CA ALA A 141 7.36 12.39 -7.68
C ALA A 141 8.17 13.48 -8.40
N PRO A 142 8.10 14.73 -7.93
CA PRO A 142 8.90 15.81 -8.48
C PRO A 142 10.41 15.56 -8.29
N LEU A 143 11.20 15.85 -9.34
CA LEU A 143 12.66 15.98 -9.28
C LEU A 143 13.04 17.31 -8.63
N THR A 144 13.87 17.26 -7.58
CA THR A 144 14.22 18.37 -6.68
C THR A 144 15.24 19.36 -7.21
N SER A 145 15.92 19.07 -8.32
CA SER A 145 16.90 19.98 -8.92
C SER A 145 16.31 21.32 -9.40
N VAL A 146 14.99 21.48 -9.39
CA VAL A 146 14.31 22.76 -9.60
C VAL A 146 13.33 22.98 -8.44
N ARG A 147 13.87 23.44 -7.31
CA ARG A 147 13.09 23.96 -6.18
C ARG A 147 12.31 25.17 -6.69
N GLY A 148 10.97 25.13 -6.62
CA GLY A 148 10.13 26.31 -6.87
C GLY A 148 8.90 26.05 -7.75
N SER A 149 8.93 25.10 -8.68
CA SER A 149 7.78 24.96 -9.58
C SER A 149 6.67 24.09 -8.98
N ARG A 150 5.72 24.74 -8.29
CA ARG A 150 4.37 24.21 -7.99
C ARG A 150 3.55 23.96 -9.27
N ALA A 151 4.08 24.33 -10.44
CA ALA A 151 3.41 24.26 -11.72
C ALA A 151 3.18 22.82 -12.21
N VAL A 152 2.16 22.68 -13.04
CA VAL A 152 1.80 21.45 -13.75
C VAL A 152 3.01 20.95 -14.52
N ARG A 153 3.42 19.69 -14.28
CA ARG A 153 4.39 19.06 -15.17
C ARG A 153 3.62 18.37 -16.27
N GLU A 154 3.87 18.78 -17.50
CA GLU A 154 3.11 18.30 -18.65
C GLU A 154 3.23 16.78 -18.88
N HIS A 155 4.26 16.13 -18.32
CA HIS A 155 4.50 14.68 -18.38
C HIS A 155 3.82 13.86 -17.25
N ASP A 156 3.19 14.50 -16.26
CA ASP A 156 2.60 13.81 -15.09
C ASP A 156 1.55 12.77 -15.48
N ARG A 157 0.82 13.02 -16.58
CA ARG A 157 -0.24 12.11 -17.05
C ARG A 157 0.33 10.76 -17.50
N VAL A 158 1.52 10.77 -18.08
CA VAL A 158 2.23 9.57 -18.56
C VAL A 158 2.68 8.71 -17.38
N THR A 159 3.28 9.33 -16.35
CA THR A 159 3.79 8.59 -15.19
C THR A 159 2.65 8.07 -14.32
N PHE A 160 1.58 8.86 -14.14
CA PHE A 160 0.39 8.44 -13.39
C PHE A 160 -0.44 7.36 -14.12
N TRP A 161 -0.35 7.30 -15.45
CA TRP A 161 -0.91 6.18 -16.22
C TRP A 161 -0.28 4.83 -15.84
N LEU A 162 1.03 4.80 -15.50
CA LEU A 162 1.68 3.56 -15.05
C LEU A 162 1.08 3.02 -13.73
N ILE A 163 0.69 3.92 -12.82
CA ILE A 163 -0.02 3.56 -11.58
C ILE A 163 -1.36 2.92 -11.90
N ARG A 164 -2.09 3.49 -12.87
CA ARG A 164 -3.36 2.92 -13.35
C ARG A 164 -3.16 1.56 -14.01
N TRP A 165 -2.10 1.39 -14.79
CA TRP A 165 -1.75 0.10 -15.39
C TRP A 165 -1.38 -0.95 -14.35
N LEU A 166 -0.66 -0.57 -13.27
CA LEU A 166 -0.40 -1.46 -12.13
C LEU A 166 -1.70 -1.88 -11.44
N LEU A 167 -2.60 -0.92 -11.14
CA LEU A 167 -3.92 -1.22 -10.56
C LEU A 167 -4.72 -2.19 -11.43
N PHE A 168 -4.74 -1.96 -12.74
CA PHE A 168 -5.37 -2.85 -13.70
C PHE A 168 -4.82 -4.28 -13.59
N ARG A 169 -3.48 -4.44 -13.68
CA ARG A 169 -2.84 -5.76 -13.60
C ARG A 169 -3.14 -6.46 -12.28
N LEU A 170 -3.08 -5.73 -11.17
CA LEU A 170 -3.36 -6.26 -9.84
C LEU A 170 -4.78 -6.83 -9.76
N MET A 171 -5.79 -6.04 -10.13
CA MET A 171 -7.19 -6.43 -10.03
C MET A 171 -7.55 -7.53 -11.04
N PHE A 172 -7.18 -7.33 -12.31
CA PHE A 172 -7.47 -8.26 -13.39
C PHE A 172 -6.82 -9.63 -13.15
N ALA A 173 -5.53 -9.67 -12.83
CA ALA A 173 -4.85 -10.93 -12.57
C ALA A 173 -5.45 -11.63 -11.34
N SER A 174 -5.75 -10.89 -10.26
CA SER A 174 -6.37 -11.46 -9.05
C SER A 174 -7.74 -12.09 -9.30
N GLY A 175 -8.55 -11.54 -10.20
CA GLY A 175 -9.83 -12.14 -10.61
C GLY A 175 -9.67 -13.34 -11.53
N VAL A 176 -8.83 -13.21 -12.57
CA VAL A 176 -8.66 -14.27 -13.57
C VAL A 176 -8.05 -15.53 -12.95
N VAL A 177 -7.08 -15.42 -12.04
CA VAL A 177 -6.46 -16.60 -11.45
C VAL A 177 -7.44 -17.47 -10.67
N LYS A 178 -8.49 -16.88 -10.07
CA LYS A 178 -9.51 -17.60 -9.32
C LYS A 178 -10.25 -18.61 -10.20
N LEU A 179 -10.58 -18.22 -11.43
CA LEU A 179 -11.22 -19.11 -12.41
C LEU A 179 -10.23 -20.06 -13.09
N THR A 180 -9.02 -19.59 -13.45
CA THR A 180 -8.00 -20.45 -14.10
C THR A 180 -7.44 -21.51 -13.15
N SER A 181 -7.58 -21.34 -11.83
CA SER A 181 -7.15 -22.33 -10.82
C SER A 181 -7.91 -23.66 -10.86
N ARG A 182 -9.08 -23.68 -11.53
CA ARG A 182 -10.09 -24.76 -11.50
C ARG A 182 -10.59 -25.10 -10.09
N CYS A 183 -10.55 -24.15 -9.16
CA CYS A 183 -11.04 -24.37 -7.81
C CYS A 183 -12.57 -24.58 -7.81
N PRO A 184 -13.08 -25.71 -7.27
CA PRO A 184 -14.51 -26.00 -7.28
C PRO A 184 -15.37 -24.95 -6.57
N THR A 185 -14.84 -24.31 -5.52
CA THR A 185 -15.59 -23.30 -4.75
C THR A 185 -15.73 -21.97 -5.50
N TRP A 186 -14.72 -21.55 -6.25
CA TRP A 186 -14.81 -20.38 -7.13
C TRP A 186 -15.80 -20.63 -8.29
N TRP A 187 -15.71 -21.79 -8.93
CA TRP A 187 -16.65 -22.18 -10.01
C TRP A 187 -18.07 -22.44 -9.50
N GLY A 188 -18.22 -22.95 -8.28
CA GLY A 188 -19.50 -23.16 -7.61
C GLY A 188 -20.09 -21.93 -6.93
N LEU A 189 -19.42 -20.77 -7.02
CA LEU A 189 -19.78 -19.50 -6.36
C LEU A 189 -19.84 -19.57 -4.83
N THR A 190 -19.25 -20.59 -4.20
CA THR A 190 -19.27 -20.81 -2.74
C THR A 190 -18.00 -20.37 -2.04
N ALA A 191 -17.03 -19.77 -2.73
CA ALA A 191 -15.75 -19.40 -2.11
C ALA A 191 -15.90 -18.53 -0.85
N LEU A 192 -16.79 -17.54 -0.87
CA LEU A 192 -17.02 -16.65 0.29
C LEU A 192 -17.73 -17.34 1.48
N THR A 193 -18.37 -18.49 1.28
CA THR A 193 -18.91 -19.26 2.42
C THR A 193 -17.79 -19.80 3.30
N TYR A 194 -16.56 -19.93 2.78
CA TYR A 194 -15.39 -20.39 3.53
C TYR A 194 -14.42 -19.24 3.84
N HIS A 195 -14.32 -18.23 2.95
CA HIS A 195 -13.27 -17.22 3.00
C HIS A 195 -13.18 -16.44 4.30
N TYR A 196 -14.32 -16.01 4.86
CA TYR A 196 -14.32 -15.24 6.10
C TYR A 196 -13.70 -15.99 7.29
N GLU A 197 -13.83 -17.32 7.32
CA GLU A 197 -13.27 -18.16 8.38
C GLU A 197 -11.82 -18.56 8.11
N THR A 198 -11.49 -18.87 6.85
CA THR A 198 -10.21 -19.50 6.50
C THR A 198 -9.10 -18.52 6.12
N GLN A 199 -9.41 -17.23 5.96
CA GLN A 199 -8.43 -16.14 5.74
C GLN A 199 -7.40 -16.02 6.87
N CYS A 200 -6.17 -15.61 6.60
CA CYS A 200 -5.08 -15.67 7.58
C CYS A 200 -5.40 -15.08 8.97
N ILE A 201 -5.83 -13.83 9.06
CA ILE A 201 -6.20 -13.19 10.33
C ILE A 201 -7.56 -12.51 10.15
N PRO A 202 -8.68 -13.19 10.47
CA PRO A 202 -10.01 -12.60 10.36
C PRO A 202 -10.20 -11.47 11.39
N THR A 203 -11.14 -10.58 11.13
CA THR A 203 -11.63 -9.59 12.11
C THR A 203 -12.90 -10.10 12.78
N PRO A 204 -13.43 -9.43 13.83
CA PRO A 204 -14.73 -9.78 14.40
C PRO A 204 -15.87 -9.75 13.37
N LEU A 205 -15.83 -8.81 12.41
CA LEU A 205 -16.86 -8.71 11.37
C LEU A 205 -16.88 -9.92 10.45
N ALA A 206 -15.75 -10.63 10.31
CA ALA A 206 -15.69 -11.87 9.53
C ALA A 206 -16.69 -12.91 10.03
N TRP A 207 -16.85 -13.03 11.36
CA TRP A 207 -17.81 -13.95 11.95
C TRP A 207 -19.23 -13.59 11.53
N PHE A 208 -19.62 -12.31 11.66
CA PHE A 208 -20.93 -11.83 11.24
C PHE A 208 -21.17 -12.01 9.73
N ALA A 209 -20.17 -11.69 8.92
CA ALA A 209 -20.23 -11.87 7.47
C ALA A 209 -20.36 -13.35 7.10
N HIS A 210 -19.73 -14.26 7.85
CA HIS A 210 -19.83 -15.70 7.65
C HIS A 210 -21.25 -16.22 7.89
N GLN A 211 -22.00 -15.64 8.83
CA GLN A 211 -23.38 -16.03 9.13
C GLN A 211 -24.40 -15.57 8.06
N LEU A 212 -23.99 -14.78 7.07
CA LEU A 212 -24.91 -14.36 6.00
C LEU A 212 -25.41 -15.55 5.17
N PRO A 213 -26.67 -15.53 4.71
CA PRO A 213 -27.25 -16.61 3.92
C PRO A 213 -26.41 -16.97 2.69
N VAL A 214 -26.40 -18.25 2.32
CA VAL A 214 -25.58 -18.76 1.19
C VAL A 214 -25.86 -18.04 -0.12
N TRP A 215 -27.12 -17.63 -0.39
CA TRP A 215 -27.45 -16.89 -1.61
C TRP A 215 -26.73 -15.53 -1.67
N TRP A 216 -26.58 -14.85 -0.53
CA TRP A 216 -25.85 -13.58 -0.42
C TRP A 216 -24.35 -13.79 -0.65
N GLN A 217 -23.80 -14.88 -0.11
CA GLN A 217 -22.40 -15.25 -0.32
C GLN A 217 -22.10 -15.52 -1.80
N LYS A 218 -22.98 -16.28 -2.47
CA LYS A 218 -22.84 -16.54 -3.91
C LYS A 218 -22.93 -15.26 -4.73
N LEU A 219 -23.86 -14.37 -4.41
CA LEU A 219 -23.97 -13.07 -5.07
C LEU A 219 -22.71 -12.21 -4.84
N SER A 220 -22.13 -12.27 -3.65
CA SER A 220 -20.91 -11.56 -3.32
C SER A 220 -19.71 -12.10 -4.12
N VAL A 221 -19.62 -13.42 -4.37
CA VAL A 221 -18.61 -14.00 -5.28
C VAL A 221 -18.80 -13.48 -6.71
N VAL A 222 -20.04 -13.39 -7.20
CA VAL A 222 -20.35 -12.77 -8.50
C VAL A 222 -19.88 -11.32 -8.52
N GLY A 223 -20.20 -10.54 -7.50
CA GLY A 223 -19.74 -9.15 -7.34
C GLY A 223 -18.22 -9.04 -7.38
N THR A 224 -17.50 -9.91 -6.68
CA THR A 224 -16.03 -9.99 -6.73
C THR A 224 -15.55 -10.23 -8.17
N PHE A 225 -16.12 -11.18 -8.90
CA PHE A 225 -15.71 -11.43 -10.29
C PHE A 225 -15.96 -10.22 -11.20
N ILE A 226 -17.08 -9.52 -11.04
CA ILE A 226 -17.39 -8.32 -11.83
C ILE A 226 -16.40 -7.18 -11.50
N ILE A 227 -16.10 -6.95 -10.23
CA ILE A 227 -15.18 -5.90 -9.80
C ILE A 227 -13.73 -6.21 -10.18
N GLU A 228 -13.34 -7.49 -10.22
CA GLU A 228 -11.97 -7.89 -10.51
C GLU A 228 -11.69 -8.17 -11.99
N ILE A 229 -12.68 -8.54 -12.83
CA ILE A 229 -12.42 -8.98 -14.22
C ILE A 229 -12.88 -7.94 -15.27
N PRO A 230 -14.19 -7.66 -15.46
CA PRO A 230 -14.62 -6.67 -16.45
C PRO A 230 -14.43 -5.22 -15.99
N LEU A 231 -14.64 -4.90 -14.71
CA LEU A 231 -14.57 -3.53 -14.21
C LEU A 231 -13.19 -2.85 -14.43
N PRO A 232 -12.04 -3.53 -14.26
CA PRO A 232 -10.74 -2.92 -14.51
C PRO A 232 -10.54 -2.40 -15.94
N LEU A 233 -11.29 -2.92 -16.93
CA LEU A 233 -11.24 -2.38 -18.30
C LEU A 233 -11.74 -0.93 -18.36
N LEU A 234 -12.66 -0.55 -17.46
CA LEU A 234 -13.17 0.81 -17.37
C LEU A 234 -12.12 1.82 -16.87
N PHE A 235 -11.01 1.36 -16.29
CA PHE A 235 -9.94 2.25 -15.83
C PHE A 235 -9.37 3.08 -16.99
N PHE A 236 -9.29 2.50 -18.20
CA PHE A 236 -8.79 3.16 -19.41
C PHE A 236 -9.89 3.89 -20.19
N SER A 237 -11.13 3.91 -19.70
CA SER A 237 -12.22 4.59 -20.39
C SER A 237 -11.97 6.10 -20.43
N PRO A 238 -12.18 6.77 -21.58
CA PRO A 238 -12.08 8.23 -21.66
C PRO A 238 -13.20 8.92 -20.87
N LEU A 239 -14.33 8.24 -20.66
CA LEU A 239 -15.50 8.76 -19.94
C LEU A 239 -15.23 8.85 -18.43
N ARG A 240 -15.27 10.08 -17.90
CA ARG A 240 -15.00 10.39 -16.49
C ARG A 240 -15.87 9.59 -15.53
N ARG A 241 -17.18 9.53 -15.80
CA ARG A 241 -18.17 8.89 -14.90
C ARG A 241 -17.94 7.39 -14.77
N LEU A 242 -17.57 6.70 -15.86
CA LEU A 242 -17.22 5.28 -15.82
C LEU A 242 -15.98 5.01 -14.95
N ARG A 243 -14.94 5.86 -15.06
CA ARG A 243 -13.75 5.75 -14.19
C ARG A 243 -14.10 5.99 -12.72
N LEU A 244 -14.96 6.96 -12.41
CA LEU A 244 -15.40 7.23 -11.04
C LEU A 244 -16.26 6.09 -10.48
N GLY A 245 -17.17 5.52 -11.29
CA GLY A 245 -17.93 4.33 -10.87
C GLY A 245 -17.01 3.14 -10.59
N ALA A 246 -16.00 2.92 -11.43
CA ALA A 246 -14.99 1.90 -11.21
C ALA A 246 -14.16 2.18 -9.94
N PHE A 247 -13.79 3.44 -9.68
CA PHE A 247 -13.12 3.86 -8.45
C PHE A 247 -13.94 3.50 -7.20
N TYR A 248 -15.21 3.89 -7.15
CA TYR A 248 -16.06 3.65 -5.96
C TYR A 248 -16.31 2.17 -5.72
N LEU A 249 -16.52 1.38 -6.77
CA LEU A 249 -16.69 -0.07 -6.63
C LEU A 249 -15.40 -0.76 -6.15
N GLN A 250 -14.22 -0.30 -6.60
CA GLN A 250 -12.95 -0.80 -6.07
C GLN A 250 -12.74 -0.42 -4.62
N VAL A 251 -13.01 0.84 -4.26
CA VAL A 251 -12.92 1.31 -2.86
C VAL A 251 -13.86 0.50 -1.96
N LEU A 252 -15.10 0.28 -2.39
CA LEU A 252 -16.08 -0.54 -1.68
C LEU A 252 -15.53 -1.95 -1.44
N LEU A 253 -15.00 -2.61 -2.47
CA LEU A 253 -14.39 -3.93 -2.34
C LEU A 253 -13.25 -3.93 -1.31
N GLN A 254 -12.30 -3.00 -1.42
CA GLN A 254 -11.16 -2.94 -0.51
C GLN A 254 -11.57 -2.64 0.94
N VAL A 255 -12.55 -1.77 1.15
CA VAL A 255 -13.09 -1.47 2.49
C VAL A 255 -13.77 -2.70 3.10
N LEU A 256 -14.59 -3.43 2.34
CA LEU A 256 -15.21 -4.67 2.81
C LEU A 256 -14.15 -5.73 3.17
N ILE A 257 -13.06 -5.81 2.40
CA ILE A 257 -11.93 -6.70 2.71
C ILE A 257 -11.24 -6.27 4.01
N ILE A 258 -10.93 -4.99 4.21
CA ILE A 258 -10.34 -4.47 5.47
C ILE A 258 -11.24 -4.78 6.67
N LEU A 259 -12.55 -4.56 6.52
CA LEU A 259 -13.50 -4.74 7.60
C LEU A 259 -13.63 -6.21 7.98
N SER A 260 -13.52 -7.14 7.03
CA SER A 260 -13.67 -8.58 7.27
C SER A 260 -12.34 -9.31 7.53
N GLY A 261 -11.18 -8.73 7.20
CA GLY A 261 -9.89 -9.40 7.30
C GLY A 261 -8.71 -8.46 7.44
N ASN A 262 -7.68 -8.92 8.14
CA ASN A 262 -6.45 -8.15 8.30
C ASN A 262 -5.44 -8.51 7.22
N TYR A 263 -5.42 -7.72 6.15
CA TYR A 263 -4.44 -7.80 5.06
C TYR A 263 -3.46 -6.64 5.14
N ASN A 264 -2.89 -6.42 6.33
CA ASN A 264 -1.76 -5.51 6.53
C ASN A 264 -1.92 -4.13 5.86
N PHE A 265 -0.95 -3.73 5.05
CA PHE A 265 -0.99 -2.50 4.26
C PHE A 265 -1.41 -2.75 2.81
N PHE A 266 -1.72 -3.99 2.42
CA PHE A 266 -2.10 -4.34 1.05
C PHE A 266 -3.35 -3.61 0.55
N ASN A 267 -4.43 -3.61 1.35
CA ASN A 267 -5.66 -2.93 0.95
C ASN A 267 -5.47 -1.41 0.88
N LEU A 268 -4.69 -0.83 1.82
CA LEU A 268 -4.35 0.60 1.80
C LEU A 268 -3.55 0.97 0.55
N LEU A 269 -2.63 0.09 0.14
CA LEU A 269 -1.88 0.25 -1.10
C LEU A 269 -2.79 0.18 -2.32
N THR A 270 -3.72 -0.77 -2.37
CA THR A 270 -4.70 -0.87 -3.46
C THR A 270 -5.63 0.34 -3.52
N LEU A 271 -6.10 0.85 -2.37
CA LEU A 271 -6.86 2.10 -2.28
C LEU A 271 -6.05 3.30 -2.76
N THR A 272 -4.75 3.35 -2.45
CA THR A 272 -3.82 4.39 -2.91
C THR A 272 -3.66 4.34 -4.42
N LEU A 273 -3.52 3.15 -5.02
CA LEU A 273 -3.48 2.96 -6.46
C LEU A 273 -4.79 3.42 -7.14
N CYS A 274 -5.95 3.27 -6.48
CA CYS A 274 -7.24 3.73 -7.00
C CYS A 274 -7.29 5.25 -7.21
N LEU A 275 -6.47 6.04 -6.51
CA LEU A 275 -6.36 7.49 -6.74
C LEU A 275 -5.96 7.84 -8.19
N SER A 276 -5.34 6.90 -8.93
CA SER A 276 -5.04 7.04 -10.36
C SER A 276 -6.26 7.16 -11.28
N LEU A 277 -7.46 6.91 -10.76
CA LEU A 277 -8.73 7.03 -11.48
C LEU A 277 -9.40 8.41 -11.30
N LEU A 278 -8.92 9.21 -10.33
CA LEU A 278 -9.51 10.50 -9.96
C LEU A 278 -8.95 11.67 -10.78
N ASP A 279 -9.67 12.79 -10.74
CA ASP A 279 -9.24 14.09 -11.28
C ASP A 279 -9.39 15.20 -10.25
N ASP A 280 -8.71 16.33 -10.48
CA ASP A 280 -8.67 17.49 -9.58
C ASP A 280 -10.07 18.03 -9.29
N ARG A 281 -10.95 18.01 -10.30
CA ARG A 281 -12.37 18.39 -10.15
C ARG A 281 -13.08 17.54 -9.09
N HIS A 282 -12.79 16.24 -9.02
CA HIS A 282 -13.43 15.35 -8.04
C HIS A 282 -12.82 15.50 -6.65
N VAL A 283 -11.50 15.70 -6.56
CA VAL A 283 -10.84 15.93 -5.28
C VAL A 283 -11.27 17.28 -4.67
N ASN A 284 -11.41 18.33 -5.47
CA ASN A 284 -11.94 19.62 -5.02
C ASN A 284 -13.38 19.51 -4.52
N PHE A 285 -14.21 18.71 -5.20
CA PHE A 285 -15.55 18.39 -4.74
C PHE A 285 -15.54 17.74 -3.34
N TRP A 286 -14.66 16.77 -3.07
CA TRP A 286 -14.51 16.18 -1.73
C TRP A 286 -14.04 17.20 -0.68
N LEU A 287 -13.13 18.09 -1.06
CA LEU A 287 -12.62 19.14 -0.19
C LEU A 287 -13.61 20.29 0.02
N ARG A 288 -14.80 20.25 -0.60
CA ARG A 288 -15.82 21.31 -0.60
C ARG A 288 -15.24 22.69 -0.95
N LYS A 289 -14.20 22.73 -1.77
CA LYS A 289 -13.68 23.98 -2.32
C LYS A 289 -14.56 24.37 -3.50
N ALA A 290 -15.00 25.63 -3.54
CA ALA A 290 -15.75 26.16 -4.67
C ALA A 290 -14.92 25.95 -5.95
N ASN A 291 -15.51 25.33 -6.97
CA ASN A 291 -14.89 25.30 -8.27
C ASN A 291 -14.93 26.72 -8.83
N LYS A 292 -13.76 27.37 -8.99
CA LYS A 292 -13.63 28.65 -9.71
C LYS A 292 -13.92 28.55 -11.23
N PHE A 293 -14.44 27.42 -11.72
CA PHE A 293 -14.59 27.10 -13.14
C PHE A 293 -15.96 26.47 -13.47
N ASP A 294 -17.05 27.07 -13.03
CA ASP A 294 -18.37 26.83 -13.63
C ASP A 294 -18.93 28.18 -14.12
N ASN A 295 -18.22 28.79 -15.05
CA ASN A 295 -18.78 29.84 -15.90
C ASN A 295 -18.25 29.63 -17.32
N GLU A 296 -18.67 28.54 -17.96
CA GLU A 296 -18.51 28.39 -19.41
C GLU A 296 -19.86 28.09 -20.06
N ASN A 297 -20.09 28.88 -21.10
CA ASN A 297 -21.32 29.05 -21.82
C ASN A 297 -21.91 27.76 -22.38
N ASN A 298 -23.24 27.76 -22.35
CA ASN A 298 -24.15 26.83 -22.97
C ASN A 298 -23.92 26.77 -24.49
N ASP A 299 -23.21 25.76 -25.00
CA ASP A 299 -23.36 25.32 -26.39
C ASP A 299 -23.13 23.82 -26.58
N SER A 300 -24.15 23.16 -27.14
CA SER A 300 -24.31 21.73 -27.45
C SER A 300 -24.58 20.74 -26.29
N LYS A 301 -25.85 20.69 -25.83
CA LYS A 301 -26.38 19.63 -24.94
C LYS A 301 -26.27 18.20 -25.48
N LEU A 302 -25.94 18.02 -26.77
CA LEU A 302 -25.89 16.73 -27.44
C LEU A 302 -24.70 15.86 -27.00
N LEU A 303 -23.48 16.41 -26.90
CA LEU A 303 -22.29 15.62 -26.57
C LEU A 303 -22.33 15.08 -25.11
N PRO A 304 -22.74 15.86 -24.09
CA PRO A 304 -22.96 15.33 -22.74
C PRO A 304 -24.05 14.27 -22.69
N TRP A 305 -25.14 14.44 -23.45
CA TRP A 305 -26.23 13.47 -23.52
C TRP A 305 -25.80 12.16 -24.19
N LEU A 306 -25.03 12.22 -25.29
CA LEU A 306 -24.44 11.04 -25.93
C LEU A 306 -23.48 10.31 -25.00
N CYS A 307 -22.61 11.03 -24.27
CA CYS A 307 -21.73 10.43 -23.27
C CYS A 307 -22.51 9.70 -22.17
N TYR A 308 -23.64 10.28 -21.72
CA TYR A 308 -24.52 9.66 -20.74
C TYR A 308 -25.22 8.42 -21.29
N LEU A 309 -25.66 8.44 -22.54
CA LEU A 309 -26.24 7.25 -23.20
C LEU A 309 -25.21 6.11 -23.28
N VAL A 310 -23.97 6.41 -23.69
CA VAL A 310 -22.89 5.41 -23.74
C VAL A 310 -22.61 4.84 -22.35
N GLU A 311 -22.58 5.68 -21.31
CA GLU A 311 -22.45 5.24 -19.92
C GLU A 311 -23.55 4.25 -19.52
N LEU A 312 -24.83 4.59 -19.77
CA LEU A 312 -25.96 3.72 -19.48
C LEU A 312 -25.86 2.39 -20.23
N VAL A 313 -25.45 2.43 -21.50
CA VAL A 313 -25.25 1.21 -22.30
C VAL A 313 -24.14 0.34 -21.71
N VAL A 314 -23.00 0.91 -21.30
CA VAL A 314 -21.91 0.13 -20.70
C VAL A 314 -22.35 -0.55 -19.40
N TRP A 315 -23.04 0.17 -18.52
CA TRP A 315 -23.57 -0.42 -17.28
C TRP A 315 -24.65 -1.47 -17.55
N ALA A 316 -25.56 -1.21 -18.49
CA ALA A 316 -26.59 -2.17 -18.89
C ALA A 316 -25.97 -3.45 -19.47
N LEU A 317 -24.97 -3.33 -20.34
CA LEU A 317 -24.24 -4.48 -20.90
C LEU A 317 -23.52 -5.28 -19.81
N MET A 318 -22.91 -4.60 -18.83
CA MET A 318 -22.30 -5.29 -17.68
C MET A 318 -23.34 -6.04 -16.85
N ILE A 319 -24.50 -5.44 -16.58
CA ILE A 319 -25.57 -6.08 -15.80
C ILE A 319 -26.14 -7.28 -16.58
N ILE A 320 -26.49 -7.10 -17.85
CA ILE A 320 -26.99 -8.17 -18.73
C ILE A 320 -25.97 -9.29 -18.84
N GLY A 321 -24.69 -8.94 -19.07
CA GLY A 321 -23.60 -9.92 -19.12
C GLY A 321 -23.44 -10.69 -17.80
N THR A 322 -23.63 -10.03 -16.65
CA THR A 322 -23.60 -10.68 -15.33
C THR A 322 -24.76 -11.66 -15.18
N ILE A 323 -25.97 -11.26 -15.56
CA ILE A 323 -27.17 -12.12 -15.53
C ILE A 323 -26.98 -13.36 -16.41
N ILE A 324 -26.44 -13.19 -17.62
CA ILE A 324 -26.20 -14.29 -18.57
C ILE A 324 -25.07 -15.21 -18.08
N CYS A 325 -23.91 -14.65 -17.69
CA CYS A 325 -22.74 -15.45 -17.31
C CYS A 325 -22.93 -16.21 -16.00
N PHE A 326 -23.77 -15.71 -15.09
CA PHE A 326 -24.00 -16.29 -13.77
C PHE A 326 -25.45 -16.79 -13.53
N ASP A 327 -26.25 -16.88 -14.60
CA ASP A 327 -27.64 -17.40 -14.59
C ASP A 327 -28.43 -16.91 -13.36
N LEU A 328 -28.51 -15.59 -13.21
CA LEU A 328 -29.13 -14.96 -12.04
C LEU A 328 -30.66 -15.06 -12.14
N GLN A 329 -31.26 -15.86 -11.25
CA GLN A 329 -32.70 -16.05 -11.18
C GLN A 329 -33.24 -15.60 -9.82
N VAL A 330 -34.32 -14.83 -9.82
CA VAL A 330 -34.96 -14.34 -8.59
C VAL A 330 -36.06 -15.30 -8.19
N ASP A 331 -35.84 -16.03 -7.10
CA ASP A 331 -36.85 -16.93 -6.52
C ASP A 331 -37.76 -16.13 -5.58
N SER A 332 -38.86 -15.60 -6.12
CA SER A 332 -39.85 -14.81 -5.35
C SER A 332 -40.48 -15.57 -4.18
N ALA A 333 -40.46 -16.91 -4.19
CA ALA A 333 -41.01 -17.73 -3.12
C ALA A 333 -40.08 -17.81 -1.89
N LYS A 334 -38.76 -17.65 -2.07
CA LYS A 334 -37.75 -17.77 -1.00
C LYS A 334 -37.08 -16.44 -0.67
N ASN A 335 -37.46 -15.35 -1.35
CA ASN A 335 -36.75 -14.06 -1.31
C ASN A 335 -35.23 -14.24 -1.47
N ALA A 336 -34.83 -15.14 -2.37
CA ALA A 336 -33.44 -15.53 -2.57
C ALA A 336 -33.07 -15.41 -4.05
N ILE A 337 -31.78 -15.18 -4.31
CA ILE A 337 -31.24 -15.13 -5.67
C ILE A 337 -30.46 -16.42 -5.91
N SER A 338 -30.91 -17.20 -6.89
CA SER A 338 -30.16 -18.35 -7.38
C SER A 338 -29.09 -17.86 -8.37
N SER A 339 -27.88 -18.37 -8.24
CA SER A 339 -26.75 -18.04 -9.11
C SER A 339 -25.91 -19.28 -9.39
N ARG A 340 -25.49 -19.39 -10.66
CA ARG A 340 -24.69 -20.51 -11.16
C ARG A 340 -23.80 -20.05 -12.32
N THR A 341 -22.57 -20.51 -12.36
CA THR A 341 -21.71 -20.29 -13.53
C THR A 341 -22.29 -20.94 -14.79
N ALA A 342 -22.67 -20.13 -15.77
CA ALA A 342 -23.32 -20.55 -17.01
C ALA A 342 -22.32 -20.81 -18.16
N PHE A 343 -21.03 -20.64 -17.91
CA PHE A 343 -19.96 -20.89 -18.88
C PHE A 343 -19.01 -21.98 -18.38
N THR A 344 -18.29 -22.60 -19.31
CA THR A 344 -17.31 -23.66 -19.03
C THR A 344 -15.89 -23.11 -18.91
N TYR A 345 -15.01 -23.89 -18.29
CA TYR A 345 -13.57 -23.58 -18.25
C TYR A 345 -12.97 -23.36 -19.64
N HIS A 346 -13.37 -24.16 -20.63
CA HIS A 346 -12.89 -24.03 -22.01
C HIS A 346 -13.34 -22.71 -22.64
N GLN A 347 -14.61 -22.34 -22.47
CA GLN A 347 -15.13 -21.05 -22.94
C GLN A 347 -14.43 -19.88 -22.27
N PHE A 348 -14.18 -19.95 -20.95
CA PHE A 348 -13.44 -18.91 -20.24
C PHE A 348 -12.00 -18.76 -20.72
N ASN A 349 -11.29 -19.87 -20.92
CA ASN A 349 -9.93 -19.82 -21.49
C ASN A 349 -9.92 -19.29 -22.92
N GLN A 350 -10.91 -19.64 -23.73
CA GLN A 350 -11.06 -19.09 -25.07
C GLN A 350 -11.31 -17.58 -25.00
N PHE A 351 -12.19 -17.12 -24.12
CA PHE A 351 -12.40 -15.70 -23.83
C PHE A 351 -11.09 -15.00 -23.44
N LEU A 352 -10.30 -15.57 -22.51
CA LEU A 352 -8.99 -15.01 -22.14
C LEU A 352 -8.04 -14.92 -23.34
N LYS A 353 -7.95 -15.95 -24.18
CA LYS A 353 -7.14 -15.92 -25.40
C LYS A 353 -7.59 -14.82 -26.37
N THR A 354 -8.90 -14.64 -26.50
CA THR A 354 -9.48 -13.60 -27.37
C THR A 354 -9.26 -12.20 -26.82
N VAL A 355 -9.32 -12.00 -25.50
CA VAL A 355 -9.35 -10.66 -24.88
C VAL A 355 -7.97 -10.18 -24.41
N THR A 356 -7.03 -11.08 -24.07
CA THR A 356 -5.70 -10.69 -23.56
C THR A 356 -4.94 -9.82 -24.57
N PHE A 357 -4.94 -10.18 -25.85
CA PHE A 357 -4.25 -9.39 -26.88
C PHE A 357 -4.90 -8.02 -27.12
N PRO A 358 -6.23 -7.90 -27.29
CA PRO A 358 -6.91 -6.60 -27.29
C PRO A 358 -6.64 -5.75 -26.04
N ILE A 359 -6.58 -6.34 -24.84
CA ILE A 359 -6.27 -5.60 -23.60
C ILE A 359 -4.88 -4.96 -23.71
N ILE A 360 -3.87 -5.69 -24.19
CA ILE A 360 -2.53 -5.14 -24.38
C ILE A 360 -2.57 -3.96 -25.34
N TRP A 361 -3.33 -4.07 -26.44
CA TRP A 361 -3.51 -2.96 -27.39
C TRP A 361 -4.30 -1.79 -26.82
N ILE A 362 -5.31 -2.01 -25.98
CA ILE A 362 -5.98 -0.94 -25.23
C ILE A 362 -4.96 -0.22 -24.35
N GLY A 363 -4.07 -0.97 -23.68
CA GLY A 363 -2.97 -0.41 -22.91
C GLY A 363 -2.02 0.43 -23.78
N VAL A 364 -1.59 -0.09 -24.94
CA VAL A 364 -0.74 0.62 -25.89
C VAL A 364 -1.41 1.90 -26.38
N LEU A 365 -2.65 1.81 -26.89
CA LEU A 365 -3.39 2.97 -27.42
C LEU A 365 -3.63 4.02 -26.34
N SER A 366 -3.99 3.59 -25.12
CA SER A 366 -4.20 4.49 -23.98
C SER A 366 -2.90 5.19 -23.57
N LEU A 367 -1.77 4.48 -23.51
CA LEU A 367 -0.48 5.08 -23.21
C LEU A 367 -0.03 6.03 -24.32
N THR A 368 -0.16 5.63 -25.59
CA THR A 368 0.18 6.48 -26.74
C THR A 368 -0.65 7.76 -26.74
N TRP A 369 -1.93 7.68 -26.38
CA TRP A 369 -2.77 8.87 -26.25
C TRP A 369 -2.25 9.83 -25.17
N GLU A 370 -1.90 9.33 -23.98
CA GLU A 370 -1.30 10.17 -22.92
C GLU A 370 0.06 10.74 -23.35
N LEU A 371 0.89 9.95 -24.05
CA LEU A 371 2.18 10.40 -24.58
C LEU A 371 2.03 11.55 -25.57
N VAL A 372 1.14 11.42 -26.56
CA VAL A 372 0.90 12.43 -27.60
C VAL A 372 0.27 13.69 -27.01
N THR A 373 -0.69 13.54 -26.11
CA THR A 373 -1.33 14.70 -25.46
C THR A 373 -0.36 15.45 -24.55
N SER A 374 0.50 14.75 -23.80
CA SER A 374 1.59 15.39 -23.03
C SER A 374 2.63 16.05 -23.93
N MET A 375 3.00 15.42 -25.05
CA MET A 375 3.94 16.00 -26.03
C MET A 375 3.40 17.31 -26.62
N PHE A 376 2.13 17.32 -27.02
CA PHE A 376 1.48 18.50 -27.56
C PHE A 376 1.46 19.64 -26.54
N ARG A 377 1.15 19.35 -25.27
CA ARG A 377 1.18 20.35 -24.20
C ARG A 377 2.58 20.92 -23.98
N CYS A 378 3.62 20.08 -23.93
CA CYS A 378 5.01 20.54 -23.85
C CYS A 378 5.38 21.47 -25.02
N ALA A 379 4.92 21.16 -26.24
CA ALA A 379 5.19 21.98 -27.42
C ALA A 379 4.47 23.34 -27.41
N CYS A 380 3.32 23.43 -26.74
CA CYS A 380 2.51 24.66 -26.66
C CYS A 380 2.94 25.66 -25.58
N VAL A 381 3.85 25.29 -24.66
CA VAL A 381 4.36 26.20 -23.60
C VAL A 381 4.99 27.45 -24.20
N SER A 382 4.88 28.65 -23.61
CA SER A 382 5.56 29.86 -24.11
C SER A 382 7.05 29.86 -23.75
N GLY A 383 7.91 30.31 -24.68
CA GLY A 383 9.36 30.42 -24.50
C GLY A 383 10.17 29.20 -24.96
N PHE A 384 11.26 29.44 -25.70
CA PHE A 384 12.09 28.39 -26.30
C PHE A 384 12.75 27.48 -25.27
N LEU A 385 13.36 28.05 -24.22
CA LEU A 385 14.08 27.29 -23.19
C LEU A 385 13.14 26.35 -22.40
N LYS A 386 11.97 26.85 -22.00
CA LYS A 386 10.94 26.08 -21.29
C LYS A 386 10.40 24.95 -22.18
N ARG A 387 10.14 25.20 -23.47
CA ARG A 387 9.77 24.17 -24.46
C ARG A 387 10.84 23.09 -24.58
N PHE A 388 12.10 23.48 -24.78
CA PHE A 388 13.21 22.55 -24.99
C PHE A 388 13.44 21.65 -23.77
N LEU A 389 13.52 22.23 -22.57
CA LEU A 389 13.66 21.47 -21.31
C LEU A 389 12.45 20.59 -21.04
N GLY A 390 11.23 21.08 -21.30
CA GLY A 390 10.00 20.31 -21.17
C GLY A 390 9.95 19.11 -22.11
N MET A 391 10.43 19.26 -23.36
CA MET A 391 10.54 18.18 -24.33
C MET A 391 11.60 17.14 -23.95
N ILE A 392 12.76 17.55 -23.40
CA ILE A 392 13.76 16.62 -22.86
C ILE A 392 13.18 15.81 -21.71
N GLN A 393 12.57 16.48 -20.72
CA GLN A 393 11.94 15.81 -19.59
C GLN A 393 10.86 14.82 -20.06
N TRP A 394 9.97 15.27 -20.94
CA TRP A 394 8.95 14.40 -21.54
C TRP A 394 9.57 13.18 -22.21
N THR A 395 10.65 13.34 -22.99
CA THR A 395 11.32 12.24 -23.69
C THR A 395 11.85 11.19 -22.72
N VAL A 396 12.49 11.62 -21.62
CA VAL A 396 13.03 10.73 -20.59
C VAL A 396 11.90 9.97 -19.89
N PHE A 397 10.86 10.66 -19.44
CA PHE A 397 9.73 10.02 -18.74
C PHE A 397 8.88 9.14 -19.68
N ALA A 398 8.74 9.53 -20.94
CA ALA A 398 8.09 8.71 -21.98
C ALA A 398 8.86 7.41 -22.20
N ALA A 399 10.19 7.48 -22.36
CA ALA A 399 11.04 6.30 -22.52
C ALA A 399 10.97 5.38 -21.28
N ALA A 400 11.02 5.96 -20.08
CA ALA A 400 10.86 5.21 -18.83
C ALA A 400 9.49 4.53 -18.74
N ALA A 401 8.40 5.22 -19.09
CA ALA A 401 7.05 4.68 -19.06
C ALA A 401 6.83 3.56 -20.07
N VAL A 402 7.31 3.72 -21.31
CA VAL A 402 7.25 2.67 -22.33
C VAL A 402 8.06 1.45 -21.89
N SER A 403 9.25 1.65 -21.31
CA SER A 403 10.09 0.55 -20.82
C SER A 403 9.43 -0.19 -19.66
N MET A 404 8.87 0.53 -18.68
CA MET A 404 8.14 -0.06 -17.55
C MET A 404 6.89 -0.82 -18.00
N PHE A 405 6.11 -0.23 -18.91
CA PHE A 405 4.97 -0.91 -19.51
C PHE A 405 5.41 -2.21 -20.19
N ALA A 406 6.43 -2.17 -21.06
CA ALA A 406 6.93 -3.33 -21.77
C ALA A 406 7.40 -4.45 -20.82
N VAL A 407 8.25 -4.13 -19.83
CA VAL A 407 8.73 -5.09 -18.82
C VAL A 407 7.55 -5.71 -18.07
N SER A 408 6.55 -4.92 -17.70
CA SER A 408 5.37 -5.41 -16.98
C SER A 408 4.42 -6.31 -17.79
N LEU A 409 4.54 -6.33 -19.12
CA LEU A 409 3.78 -7.26 -19.97
C LEU A 409 4.19 -8.71 -19.73
N VAL A 410 5.44 -8.97 -19.32
CA VAL A 410 5.93 -10.32 -19.04
C VAL A 410 5.15 -10.98 -17.91
N PRO A 411 5.11 -10.45 -16.68
CA PRO A 411 4.32 -11.05 -15.61
C PRO A 411 2.81 -11.00 -15.88
N PHE A 412 2.31 -9.98 -16.57
CA PHE A 412 0.90 -9.92 -16.99
C PHE A 412 0.52 -11.09 -17.93
N SER A 413 1.41 -11.43 -18.86
CA SER A 413 1.16 -12.51 -19.82
C SER A 413 1.14 -13.90 -19.18
N PHE A 414 1.62 -14.10 -17.95
CA PHE A 414 1.51 -15.40 -17.27
C PHE A 414 0.06 -15.82 -17.00
N VAL A 415 -0.89 -14.90 -17.09
CA VAL A 415 -2.33 -15.19 -17.03
C VAL A 415 -2.75 -16.11 -18.19
N GLU A 416 -2.09 -16.03 -19.34
CA GLU A 416 -2.39 -16.82 -20.54
C GLU A 416 -1.11 -17.25 -21.27
N TYR A 417 -0.84 -18.56 -21.26
CA TYR A 417 0.43 -19.12 -21.72
C TYR A 417 0.78 -18.79 -23.18
N ASP A 418 -0.18 -18.81 -24.11
CA ASP A 418 0.12 -18.58 -25.53
C ASP A 418 0.53 -17.13 -25.80
N SER A 419 -0.03 -16.18 -25.06
CA SER A 419 0.32 -14.76 -25.11
C SER A 419 1.74 -14.54 -24.60
N HIS A 420 2.13 -15.24 -23.52
CA HIS A 420 3.49 -15.19 -23.00
C HIS A 420 4.53 -15.68 -24.03
N ALA A 421 4.22 -16.77 -24.74
CA ALA A 421 5.09 -17.31 -25.78
C ALA A 421 5.24 -16.35 -26.99
N ARG A 422 4.18 -15.60 -27.33
CA ARG A 422 4.16 -14.62 -28.42
C ARG A 422 4.86 -13.30 -28.09
N LEU A 423 5.19 -13.03 -26.82
CA LEU A 423 5.91 -11.82 -26.46
C LEU A 423 7.30 -11.77 -27.09
N TRP A 424 7.65 -10.58 -27.59
CA TRP A 424 8.94 -10.31 -28.22
C TRP A 424 10.09 -10.75 -27.29
N PRO A 425 11.04 -11.60 -27.74
CA PRO A 425 12.13 -12.09 -26.90
C PRO A 425 13.01 -10.99 -26.28
N GLY A 426 13.08 -9.81 -26.90
CA GLY A 426 13.75 -8.64 -26.32
C GLY A 426 13.14 -8.22 -24.99
N VAL A 427 11.82 -8.19 -24.89
CA VAL A 427 11.08 -7.82 -23.67
C VAL A 427 11.30 -8.84 -22.55
N ARG A 428 11.30 -10.14 -22.88
CA ARG A 428 11.59 -11.20 -21.91
C ARG A 428 13.02 -11.12 -21.36
N ARG A 429 13.99 -10.82 -22.22
CA ARG A 429 15.38 -10.57 -21.79
C ARG A 429 15.50 -9.33 -20.91
N ALA A 430 14.84 -8.24 -21.29
CA ALA A 430 14.81 -7.02 -20.48
C ALA A 430 14.20 -7.27 -19.09
N PHE A 431 13.08 -7.99 -19.00
CA PHE A 431 12.50 -8.41 -17.73
C PHE A 431 13.49 -9.22 -16.88
N GLY A 432 14.18 -10.21 -17.46
CA GLY A 432 15.16 -11.01 -16.74
C GLY A 432 16.35 -10.22 -16.18
N LEU A 433 16.71 -9.08 -16.78
CA LEU A 433 17.74 -8.18 -16.26
C LEU A 433 17.27 -7.38 -15.04
N VAL A 434 15.97 -7.05 -14.98
CA VAL A 434 15.41 -6.18 -13.94
C VAL A 434 14.62 -6.92 -12.85
N ASP A 435 14.35 -8.21 -13.03
CA ASP A 435 13.57 -9.04 -12.10
C ASP A 435 14.13 -8.99 -10.66
N ARG A 436 15.45 -8.93 -10.50
CA ARG A 436 16.11 -8.82 -9.19
C ARG A 436 15.74 -7.56 -8.42
N TYR A 437 15.34 -6.49 -9.11
CA TYR A 437 14.90 -5.24 -8.49
C TYR A 437 13.39 -5.20 -8.23
N GLN A 438 12.66 -6.27 -8.58
CA GLN A 438 11.21 -6.40 -8.36
C GLN A 438 10.40 -5.25 -8.99
N LEU A 439 10.85 -4.76 -10.16
CA LEU A 439 10.20 -3.64 -10.86
C LEU A 439 8.83 -4.00 -11.44
N ALA A 440 8.59 -5.28 -11.74
CA ALA A 440 7.31 -5.75 -12.23
C ALA A 440 7.03 -7.16 -11.71
N ASN A 441 5.86 -7.38 -11.11
CA ASN A 441 5.52 -8.64 -10.45
C ASN A 441 4.22 -9.25 -10.96
N SER A 442 4.02 -10.52 -10.63
CA SER A 442 2.80 -11.27 -10.91
C SER A 442 1.88 -11.31 -9.69
N TYR A 443 0.58 -11.13 -9.93
CA TYR A 443 -0.43 -11.05 -8.86
C TYR A 443 -1.45 -12.20 -8.98
N GLY A 444 -1.91 -12.71 -7.85
CA GLY A 444 -2.79 -13.88 -7.82
C GLY A 444 -3.27 -14.30 -6.44
N LEU A 445 -3.83 -13.35 -5.68
CA LEU A 445 -4.31 -13.59 -4.33
C LEU A 445 -5.50 -14.57 -4.31
N PHE A 446 -5.47 -15.49 -3.35
CA PHE A 446 -6.53 -16.49 -3.11
C PHE A 446 -6.93 -17.29 -4.35
N ARG A 447 -5.95 -17.62 -5.19
CA ARG A 447 -6.13 -18.42 -6.41
C ARG A 447 -6.95 -19.69 -6.16
N ARG A 448 -6.70 -20.39 -5.06
CA ARG A 448 -7.51 -21.51 -4.57
C ARG A 448 -7.98 -21.22 -3.15
N MET A 449 -9.23 -21.55 -2.88
CA MET A 449 -9.78 -21.44 -1.54
C MET A 449 -9.12 -22.49 -0.63
N THR A 450 -8.55 -22.04 0.48
CA THR A 450 -7.94 -22.91 1.50
C THR A 450 -8.94 -23.19 2.63
N GLY A 451 -8.71 -24.27 3.39
CA GLY A 451 -9.54 -24.62 4.55
C GLY A 451 -10.97 -25.09 4.22
N VAL A 452 -11.21 -25.61 3.01
CA VAL A 452 -12.50 -26.21 2.67
C VAL A 452 -12.72 -27.44 3.57
N GLY A 453 -13.79 -27.42 4.36
CA GLY A 453 -14.04 -28.44 5.37
C GLY A 453 -13.30 -28.20 6.70
N GLY A 454 -12.94 -26.95 6.98
CA GLY A 454 -12.35 -26.50 8.24
C GLY A 454 -10.98 -25.87 8.05
N ARG A 455 -10.76 -24.73 8.71
CA ARG A 455 -9.49 -24.01 8.69
C ARG A 455 -8.40 -24.79 9.43
N PRO A 456 -7.33 -25.26 8.76
CA PRO A 456 -6.23 -25.90 9.47
C PRO A 456 -5.44 -24.87 10.29
N GLU A 457 -5.11 -25.21 11.52
CA GLU A 457 -4.33 -24.38 12.43
C GLU A 457 -3.36 -25.25 13.22
N VAL A 458 -2.10 -24.83 13.26
CA VAL A 458 -1.06 -25.48 14.07
C VAL A 458 -1.04 -24.85 15.46
N VAL A 459 -1.18 -25.69 16.47
CA VAL A 459 -1.13 -25.33 17.90
C VAL A 459 0.14 -25.94 18.48
N ILE A 460 0.98 -25.10 19.07
CA ILE A 460 2.21 -25.52 19.75
C ILE A 460 1.91 -25.71 21.23
N GLU A 461 2.39 -26.80 21.79
CA GLU A 461 2.27 -27.10 23.22
C GLU A 461 3.67 -27.30 23.81
N GLY A 462 3.86 -26.76 25.01
CA GLY A 462 5.07 -26.98 25.81
C GLY A 462 4.80 -27.78 27.07
N SER A 463 5.85 -28.38 27.61
CA SER A 463 5.81 -29.14 28.85
C SER A 463 7.14 -29.09 29.60
N LYS A 464 7.08 -29.10 30.94
CA LYS A 464 8.25 -29.23 31.80
C LYS A 464 8.59 -30.69 32.14
N ASP A 465 7.58 -31.56 32.19
CA ASP A 465 7.69 -32.95 32.65
C ASP A 465 7.45 -34.00 31.54
N GLY A 466 6.96 -33.57 30.38
CA GLY A 466 6.55 -34.43 29.25
C GLY A 466 5.14 -35.02 29.37
N ASN A 467 4.43 -34.75 30.47
CA ASN A 467 3.10 -35.30 30.79
C ASN A 467 2.02 -34.23 30.77
N THR A 468 2.27 -33.07 31.39
CA THR A 468 1.36 -31.92 31.40
C THR A 468 1.73 -30.97 30.26
N TRP A 469 0.78 -30.71 29.38
CA TRP A 469 1.00 -29.92 28.17
C TRP A 469 0.17 -28.64 28.22
N THR A 470 0.84 -27.51 28.00
CA THR A 470 0.22 -26.19 27.99
C THR A 470 0.36 -25.58 26.59
N GLU A 471 -0.75 -25.12 26.03
CA GLU A 471 -0.77 -24.44 24.74
C GLU A 471 -0.06 -23.10 24.81
N ILE A 472 0.74 -22.81 23.78
CA ILE A 472 1.38 -21.52 23.58
C ILE A 472 0.46 -20.68 22.69
N GLU A 473 -0.19 -19.68 23.29
CA GLU A 473 -1.10 -18.77 22.58
C GLU A 473 -0.31 -17.70 21.81
N PHE A 474 -0.73 -17.42 20.57
CA PHE A 474 -0.17 -16.36 19.72
C PHE A 474 -1.00 -15.09 19.85
N MET A 475 -0.38 -13.93 19.63
CA MET A 475 -1.08 -12.64 19.71
C MET A 475 -2.22 -12.46 18.72
N TYR A 476 -2.09 -12.93 17.48
CA TYR A 476 -2.98 -12.51 16.39
C TYR A 476 -3.70 -13.64 15.67
N LYS A 477 -3.02 -14.75 15.37
CA LYS A 477 -3.68 -15.89 14.73
C LYS A 477 -4.73 -16.53 15.65
N PRO A 478 -5.77 -17.19 15.10
CA PRO A 478 -6.71 -17.97 15.89
C PRO A 478 -6.03 -19.03 16.76
N GLY A 479 -6.54 -19.25 17.97
CA GLY A 479 -6.04 -20.26 18.91
C GLY A 479 -7.03 -20.47 20.05
N ASN A 480 -7.15 -19.49 20.93
CA ASN A 480 -8.12 -19.52 22.02
C ASN A 480 -9.57 -19.49 21.47
N LEU A 481 -10.38 -20.44 21.94
CA LEU A 481 -11.74 -20.63 21.43
C LEU A 481 -12.70 -19.51 21.83
N SER A 482 -12.44 -18.86 22.95
CA SER A 482 -13.27 -17.76 23.48
C SER A 482 -12.80 -16.38 23.03
N ALA A 483 -11.61 -16.27 22.46
CA ALA A 483 -11.07 -15.00 22.01
C ALA A 483 -11.71 -14.57 20.67
N SER A 484 -12.19 -13.32 20.62
CA SER A 484 -12.62 -12.70 19.37
C SER A 484 -11.42 -12.48 18.45
N PRO A 485 -11.56 -12.65 17.12
CA PRO A 485 -10.48 -12.30 16.20
C PRO A 485 -10.06 -10.82 16.34
N PRO A 486 -8.76 -10.48 16.25
CA PRO A 486 -8.30 -9.11 16.50
C PRO A 486 -8.41 -8.20 15.26
N VAL A 487 -8.31 -6.88 15.49
CA VAL A 487 -8.11 -5.88 14.43
C VAL A 487 -6.68 -5.36 14.54
N VAL A 488 -5.84 -5.70 13.56
CA VAL A 488 -4.39 -5.41 13.56
C VAL A 488 -3.95 -4.55 12.39
N THR A 489 -4.80 -4.37 11.37
CA THR A 489 -4.53 -3.49 10.23
C THR A 489 -4.05 -2.11 10.71
N PRO A 490 -2.96 -1.54 10.14
CA PRO A 490 -2.22 -2.00 8.96
C PRO A 490 -0.91 -2.76 9.27
N HIS A 491 -0.73 -3.26 10.49
CA HIS A 491 0.41 -4.10 10.86
C HIS A 491 0.41 -5.42 10.07
N GLN A 492 1.61 -5.91 9.73
CA GLN A 492 1.82 -7.22 9.13
C GLN A 492 2.51 -8.19 10.10
N PRO A 493 1.77 -9.07 10.81
CA PRO A 493 2.34 -10.10 11.66
C PRO A 493 2.95 -11.24 10.82
N ARG A 494 4.25 -11.18 10.55
CA ARG A 494 4.91 -12.07 9.57
C ARG A 494 4.97 -13.50 10.07
N LEU A 495 5.14 -13.73 11.38
CA LEU A 495 5.14 -15.07 11.97
C LEU A 495 3.77 -15.72 11.91
N ASP A 496 2.71 -15.05 12.35
CA ASP A 496 1.33 -15.56 12.30
C ASP A 496 0.89 -15.88 10.87
N TRP A 497 1.26 -15.04 9.90
CA TRP A 497 1.01 -15.32 8.48
C TRP A 497 1.76 -16.56 7.99
N GLN A 498 3.03 -16.73 8.37
CA GLN A 498 3.75 -17.95 8.02
C GLN A 498 3.18 -19.19 8.71
N MET A 499 2.70 -19.08 9.96
CA MET A 499 1.99 -20.17 10.65
C MET A 499 0.73 -20.61 9.89
N TRP A 500 -0.03 -19.67 9.33
CA TRP A 500 -1.17 -19.99 8.47
C TRP A 500 -0.75 -20.78 7.22
N PHE A 501 0.33 -20.36 6.54
CA PHE A 501 0.87 -21.12 5.41
C PHE A 501 1.39 -22.51 5.81
N ALA A 502 2.08 -22.62 6.95
CA ALA A 502 2.60 -23.88 7.46
C ALA A 502 1.49 -24.90 7.74
N ALA A 503 0.33 -24.45 8.21
CA ALA A 503 -0.81 -25.32 8.50
C ALA A 503 -1.43 -25.97 7.24
N LEU A 504 -1.18 -25.42 6.04
CA LEU A 504 -1.74 -25.93 4.78
C LEU A 504 -1.00 -27.16 4.23
N GLY A 505 0.18 -27.49 4.74
CA GLY A 505 1.02 -28.58 4.26
C GLY A 505 1.67 -29.37 5.41
N PRO A 506 2.54 -30.33 5.09
CA PRO A 506 3.35 -31.01 6.09
C PRO A 506 4.48 -30.09 6.61
N GLN A 507 4.94 -30.36 7.83
CA GLN A 507 5.99 -29.58 8.49
C GLN A 507 7.30 -29.46 7.68
N THR A 508 7.62 -30.43 6.82
CA THR A 508 8.83 -30.43 5.98
C THR A 508 8.84 -29.32 4.92
N GLN A 509 7.70 -28.75 4.58
CA GLN A 509 7.60 -27.61 3.67
C GLN A 509 7.92 -26.27 4.34
N SER A 510 8.00 -26.24 5.68
CA SER A 510 8.25 -25.03 6.46
C SER A 510 9.51 -25.17 7.33
N PRO A 511 10.73 -25.14 6.75
CA PRO A 511 11.98 -25.29 7.51
C PRO A 511 12.13 -24.35 8.71
N TRP A 512 11.64 -23.12 8.58
CA TRP A 512 11.67 -22.11 9.63
C TRP A 512 10.90 -22.54 10.90
N PHE A 513 9.93 -23.46 10.80
CA PHE A 513 9.19 -23.99 11.93
C PHE A 513 10.07 -24.86 12.84
N THR A 514 10.99 -25.65 12.27
CA THR A 514 12.01 -26.37 13.06
C THR A 514 12.88 -25.40 13.86
N SER A 515 13.26 -24.27 13.25
CA SER A 515 14.00 -23.22 13.96
C SER A 515 13.16 -22.61 15.09
N LEU A 516 11.87 -22.34 14.86
CA LEU A 516 10.94 -21.87 15.89
C LEU A 516 10.92 -22.81 17.10
N MET A 517 10.74 -24.12 16.88
CA MET A 517 10.76 -25.12 17.95
C MET A 517 12.08 -25.13 18.72
N TYR A 518 13.20 -25.08 18.00
CA TYR A 518 14.53 -25.05 18.61
C TYR A 518 14.76 -23.79 19.45
N ARG A 519 14.40 -22.60 18.95
CA ARG A 519 14.59 -21.33 19.66
C ARG A 519 13.68 -21.18 20.89
N LEU A 520 12.46 -21.75 20.84
CA LEU A 520 11.57 -21.78 21.99
C LEU A 520 12.07 -22.72 23.09
N LEU A 521 12.59 -23.90 22.75
CA LEU A 521 13.26 -24.80 23.71
C LEU A 521 14.49 -24.14 24.35
N GLN A 522 15.19 -23.28 23.62
CA GLN A 522 16.30 -22.49 24.15
C GLN A 522 15.86 -21.31 25.03
N GLY A 523 14.57 -20.98 25.10
CA GLY A 523 14.08 -19.80 25.82
C GLY A 523 14.54 -18.47 25.22
N LYS A 524 14.74 -18.39 23.90
CA LYS A 524 15.21 -17.15 23.25
C LYS A 524 14.13 -16.07 23.30
N ARG A 525 14.40 -15.02 24.06
CA ARG A 525 13.44 -13.95 24.35
C ARG A 525 12.98 -13.21 23.10
N GLU A 526 13.85 -12.97 22.14
CA GLU A 526 13.53 -12.29 20.88
C GLU A 526 12.49 -13.05 20.06
N VAL A 527 12.51 -14.38 20.12
CA VAL A 527 11.54 -15.24 19.44
C VAL A 527 10.24 -15.34 20.25
N ILE A 528 10.32 -15.39 21.59
CA ILE A 528 9.13 -15.34 22.45
C ILE A 528 8.36 -14.04 22.23
N GLU A 529 9.05 -12.90 22.12
CA GLU A 529 8.46 -11.57 21.89
C GLU A 529 7.72 -11.47 20.52
N LEU A 530 8.00 -12.36 19.54
CA LEU A 530 7.21 -12.49 18.31
C LEU A 530 5.86 -13.17 18.54
N ILE A 531 5.78 -14.08 19.50
CA ILE A 531 4.56 -14.84 19.83
C ILE A 531 3.71 -14.06 20.82
N GLN A 532 4.34 -13.49 21.85
CA GLN A 532 3.73 -12.68 22.89
C GLN A 532 4.65 -11.51 23.25
N THR A 533 4.24 -10.29 22.88
CA THR A 533 4.95 -9.07 23.28
C THR A 533 4.85 -8.82 24.79
N ASP A 534 3.71 -9.18 25.41
CA ASP A 534 3.56 -9.25 26.86
C ASP A 534 4.03 -10.62 27.36
N VAL A 535 5.30 -10.66 27.76
CA VAL A 535 5.99 -11.89 28.18
C VAL A 535 5.30 -12.58 29.36
N SER A 536 4.53 -11.86 30.19
CA SER A 536 3.79 -12.47 31.31
C SER A 536 2.70 -13.45 30.87
N LYS A 537 2.16 -13.27 29.65
CA LYS A 537 1.15 -14.15 29.05
C LYS A 537 1.76 -15.42 28.45
N TYR A 538 3.08 -15.46 28.28
CA TYR A 538 3.77 -16.64 27.78
C TYR A 538 3.90 -17.67 28.93
N PRO A 539 3.36 -18.90 28.81
CA PRO A 539 3.30 -19.84 29.94
C PRO A 539 4.67 -20.28 30.48
N PHE A 540 5.72 -20.15 29.67
CA PHE A 540 7.08 -20.59 29.99
C PHE A 540 8.05 -19.41 30.09
N HIS A 541 7.59 -18.28 30.64
CA HIS A 541 8.40 -17.05 30.73
C HIS A 541 9.45 -17.10 31.85
N GLU A 542 9.16 -17.80 32.95
CA GLU A 542 10.10 -17.99 34.07
C GLU A 542 11.21 -18.97 33.70
N GLU A 543 10.83 -20.09 33.08
CA GLU A 543 11.73 -21.16 32.64
C GLU A 543 11.29 -21.71 31.29
N PRO A 544 12.23 -21.96 30.36
CA PRO A 544 11.90 -22.52 29.05
C PRO A 544 11.28 -23.93 29.17
N PRO A 545 10.41 -24.32 28.22
CA PRO A 545 9.84 -25.66 28.21
C PRO A 545 10.94 -26.71 27.96
N ALA A 546 10.88 -27.83 28.67
CA ALA A 546 11.80 -28.96 28.47
C ALA A 546 11.43 -29.76 27.20
N TYR A 547 10.13 -29.79 26.87
CA TYR A 547 9.59 -30.47 25.71
C TYR A 547 8.64 -29.56 24.94
N LEU A 548 8.67 -29.68 23.61
CA LEU A 548 7.68 -29.07 22.71
C LEU A 548 7.08 -30.14 21.80
N ARG A 549 5.82 -29.94 21.39
CA ARG A 549 5.16 -30.66 20.30
C ARG A 549 4.20 -29.72 19.58
N ALA A 550 3.74 -30.10 18.40
CA ALA A 550 2.71 -29.34 17.71
C ALA A 550 1.66 -30.25 17.09
N HIS A 551 0.40 -29.82 17.18
CA HIS A 551 -0.75 -30.52 16.64
C HIS A 551 -1.46 -29.65 15.61
N ARG A 552 -2.02 -30.28 14.59
CA ARG A 552 -2.91 -29.61 13.66
C ARG A 552 -4.35 -29.87 14.08
N TYR A 553 -5.11 -28.79 14.16
CA TYR A 553 -6.54 -28.81 14.40
C TYR A 553 -7.25 -28.17 13.21
N ARG A 554 -8.53 -28.52 13.03
CA ARG A 554 -9.43 -27.77 12.14
C ARG A 554 -10.33 -26.89 12.97
N TYR A 555 -10.35 -25.61 12.63
CA TYR A 555 -11.17 -24.60 13.27
C TYR A 555 -12.36 -24.23 12.40
N TRP A 556 -13.45 -23.90 13.06
CA TRP A 556 -14.61 -23.26 12.47
C TRP A 556 -15.10 -22.14 13.38
N PHE A 557 -15.74 -21.14 12.78
CA PHE A 557 -16.56 -20.23 13.53
C PHE A 557 -17.71 -20.97 14.20
N THR A 558 -18.09 -20.52 15.39
CA THR A 558 -19.29 -20.98 16.06
C THR A 558 -20.53 -20.48 15.33
N GLU A 559 -21.59 -21.28 15.36
CA GLU A 559 -22.88 -20.91 14.79
C GLU A 559 -23.73 -20.21 15.87
N PRO A 560 -24.62 -19.27 15.48
CA PRO A 560 -25.61 -18.69 16.37
C PRO A 560 -26.46 -19.79 17.00
N LYS A 561 -26.84 -19.62 18.27
CA LYS A 561 -27.74 -20.58 18.92
C LYS A 561 -29.15 -20.48 18.32
N ALA A 562 -29.92 -21.57 18.39
CA ALA A 562 -31.27 -21.64 17.83
C ALA A 562 -32.27 -20.64 18.46
N ASP A 563 -31.96 -20.16 19.67
CA ASP A 563 -32.70 -19.11 20.39
C ASP A 563 -32.33 -17.69 19.94
N GLY A 564 -31.40 -17.53 19.00
CA GLY A 564 -30.91 -16.25 18.51
C GLY A 564 -29.83 -15.59 19.38
N SER A 565 -29.42 -16.24 20.47
CA SER A 565 -28.35 -15.72 21.33
C SER A 565 -26.95 -15.98 20.73
N TYR A 566 -26.00 -15.09 21.07
CA TYR A 566 -24.63 -15.22 20.61
C TYR A 566 -23.89 -16.35 21.36
N PRO A 567 -23.01 -17.10 20.66
CA PRO A 567 -22.22 -18.14 21.29
C PRO A 567 -21.19 -17.54 22.26
N GLU A 568 -20.91 -18.24 23.37
CA GLU A 568 -19.88 -17.82 24.33
C GLU A 568 -18.46 -17.94 23.76
N ARG A 569 -18.28 -18.81 22.77
CA ARG A 569 -17.02 -19.03 22.06
C ARG A 569 -17.13 -18.50 20.65
N TRP A 570 -16.04 -17.98 20.11
CA TRP A 570 -15.93 -17.55 18.71
C TRP A 570 -15.55 -18.69 17.78
N TRP A 571 -14.85 -19.69 18.33
CA TRP A 571 -14.34 -20.82 17.56
C TRP A 571 -14.75 -22.17 18.17
N ARG A 572 -14.91 -23.14 17.28
CA ARG A 572 -14.90 -24.57 17.61
C ARG A 572 -13.74 -25.21 16.87
N ARG A 573 -13.07 -26.19 17.48
CA ARG A 573 -11.98 -26.93 16.84
C ARG A 573 -12.11 -28.42 17.02
N VAL A 574 -11.58 -29.18 16.06
CA VAL A 574 -11.46 -30.64 16.10
C VAL A 574 -10.01 -31.01 15.81
N TYR A 575 -9.46 -31.95 16.57
CA TYR A 575 -8.12 -32.48 16.34
C TYR A 575 -8.06 -33.18 14.97
N ASP A 576 -7.02 -32.91 14.20
CA ASP A 576 -6.82 -33.49 12.87
C ASP A 576 -5.67 -34.51 12.92
N GLU A 577 -4.44 -34.05 13.17
CA GLU A 577 -3.26 -34.91 13.23
C GLU A 577 -2.11 -34.29 14.04
N GLU A 578 -1.12 -35.12 14.38
CA GLU A 578 0.15 -34.64 14.91
C GLU A 578 0.91 -33.92 13.78
N PHE A 579 1.30 -32.67 14.01
CA PHE A 579 2.02 -31.86 13.02
C PHE A 579 3.53 -31.92 13.21
N TYR A 580 3.98 -31.91 14.47
CA TYR A 580 5.38 -31.97 14.85
C TYR A 580 5.54 -32.82 16.10
N PRO A 581 6.42 -33.84 16.09
CA PRO A 581 6.53 -34.79 17.18
C PRO A 581 7.10 -34.13 18.44
N ARG A 582 6.98 -34.82 19.57
CA ARG A 582 7.60 -34.39 20.83
C ARG A 582 9.12 -34.30 20.69
N VAL A 583 9.67 -33.11 20.90
CA VAL A 583 11.11 -32.82 20.86
C VAL A 583 11.60 -32.16 22.15
N HIS A 584 12.90 -32.29 22.39
CA HIS A 584 13.65 -31.63 23.47
C HIS A 584 15.06 -31.30 22.93
N LEU A 585 15.84 -30.49 23.66
CA LEU A 585 17.23 -30.20 23.28
C LEU A 585 18.08 -31.48 23.29
N GLY A 586 18.84 -31.73 22.23
CA GLY A 586 19.65 -32.95 22.05
C GLY A 586 18.89 -34.15 21.45
N ASN A 587 17.62 -33.98 21.09
CA ASN A 587 16.85 -35.00 20.38
C ASN A 587 17.40 -35.23 18.95
N THR A 588 17.64 -36.48 18.58
CA THR A 588 18.15 -36.90 17.26
C THR A 588 17.28 -36.45 16.09
N PHE A 589 15.96 -36.45 16.25
CA PHE A 589 15.03 -35.97 15.23
C PHE A 589 15.20 -34.46 14.98
N LEU A 590 15.19 -33.66 16.06
CA LEU A 590 15.35 -32.21 15.97
C LEU A 590 16.71 -31.85 15.36
N ASP A 591 17.76 -32.53 15.80
CA ASP A 591 19.12 -32.35 15.30
C ASP A 591 19.28 -32.76 13.83
N GLY A 592 18.60 -33.82 13.40
CA GLY A 592 18.52 -34.26 12.02
C GLY A 592 17.84 -33.21 11.14
N MET A 593 16.69 -32.71 11.56
CA MET A 593 15.93 -31.68 10.84
C MET A 593 16.70 -30.35 10.72
N LEU A 594 17.31 -29.90 11.83
CA LEU A 594 18.16 -28.70 11.82
C LEU A 594 19.36 -28.85 10.87
N SER A 595 19.93 -30.05 10.77
CA SER A 595 21.05 -30.30 9.85
C SER A 595 20.58 -30.37 8.40
N GLN A 596 19.47 -31.06 8.13
CA GLN A 596 18.86 -31.20 6.80
C GLN A 596 18.52 -29.84 6.19
N PHE A 597 17.97 -28.93 7.00
CA PHE A 597 17.61 -27.59 6.55
C PHE A 597 18.73 -26.56 6.64
N GLY A 598 19.94 -26.96 7.06
CA GLY A 598 21.08 -26.04 7.18
C GLY A 598 20.91 -24.96 8.25
N LEU A 599 20.12 -25.23 9.29
CA LEU A 599 19.81 -24.31 10.39
C LEU A 599 20.82 -24.38 11.55
N LYS A 600 21.76 -25.35 11.51
CA LYS A 600 22.89 -25.42 12.45
C LYS A 600 24.00 -24.49 12.00
N ASP A 601 24.06 -23.31 12.59
CA ASP A 601 25.15 -22.37 12.34
C ASP A 601 26.43 -22.79 13.08
N LYS A 602 27.56 -22.83 12.36
CA LYS A 602 28.92 -23.00 12.91
C LYS A 602 29.70 -21.68 12.94
N SER A 603 29.15 -20.59 12.39
CA SER A 603 29.81 -19.30 12.33
C SER A 603 29.56 -18.48 13.61
N ALA A 604 30.64 -17.97 14.21
CA ALA A 604 30.55 -17.16 15.39
C ALA A 604 29.79 -15.84 15.08
N PRO A 605 28.92 -15.36 15.99
CA PRO A 605 28.35 -14.03 15.87
C PRO A 605 29.48 -13.00 15.70
N ARG A 606 29.33 -12.06 14.78
CA ARG A 606 30.26 -10.93 14.70
C ARG A 606 30.20 -10.15 16.02
N ARG A 607 31.36 -9.69 16.48
CA ARG A 607 31.50 -8.96 17.74
C ARG A 607 30.58 -7.74 17.70
N VAL A 608 29.77 -7.55 18.75
CA VAL A 608 28.90 -6.39 18.91
C VAL A 608 29.77 -5.14 18.87
N SER A 609 29.48 -4.24 17.93
CA SER A 609 30.23 -3.00 17.78
C SER A 609 29.80 -1.96 18.79
N ASN A 610 30.80 -1.23 19.30
CA ASN A 610 30.62 -0.10 20.20
C ASN A 610 30.47 1.24 19.46
N ALA A 611 30.27 1.23 18.14
CA ALA A 611 30.00 2.45 17.37
C ALA A 611 28.82 3.23 17.97
N THR A 612 28.92 4.56 17.97
CA THR A 612 27.89 5.48 18.50
C THR A 612 26.53 5.24 17.84
N VAL A 613 26.52 5.04 16.53
CA VAL A 613 25.31 4.70 15.75
C VAL A 613 24.68 3.40 16.26
N ALA A 614 25.49 2.37 16.55
CA ALA A 614 24.98 1.11 17.08
C ALA A 614 24.39 1.26 18.48
N GLN A 615 24.94 2.17 19.32
CA GLN A 615 24.38 2.48 20.63
C GLN A 615 23.04 3.22 20.52
N ALA A 616 22.94 4.21 19.61
CA ALA A 616 21.71 4.95 19.37
C ALA A 616 20.56 4.04 18.89
N VAL A 617 20.83 3.16 17.92
CA VAL A 617 19.83 2.19 17.43
C VAL A 617 19.35 1.27 18.55
N ARG A 618 20.26 0.79 19.40
CA ARG A 618 19.92 -0.04 20.57
C ARG A 618 19.12 0.73 21.62
N TRP A 619 19.40 2.02 21.81
CA TRP A 619 18.63 2.88 22.70
C TRP A 619 17.21 3.09 22.17
N VAL A 620 17.03 3.38 20.88
CA VAL A 620 15.69 3.48 20.27
C VAL A 620 14.91 2.18 20.45
N ARG A 621 15.59 1.04 20.25
CA ARG A 621 14.98 -0.28 20.48
C ARG A 621 14.50 -0.46 21.91
N SER A 622 15.27 -0.01 22.90
CA SER A 622 14.89 -0.18 24.31
C SER A 622 13.63 0.60 24.67
N GLN A 623 13.35 1.72 23.99
CA GLN A 623 12.14 2.52 24.19
C GLN A 623 10.88 1.83 23.62
N VAL A 624 11.02 1.05 22.56
CA VAL A 624 9.90 0.42 21.84
C VAL A 624 9.65 -1.02 22.32
N ARG A 625 10.55 -1.58 23.12
CA ARG A 625 10.46 -2.96 23.60
C ARG A 625 9.20 -3.17 24.44
N GLY A 626 8.45 -4.24 24.15
CA GLY A 626 7.22 -4.56 24.88
C GLY A 626 5.97 -3.81 24.38
N VAL A 627 6.10 -2.95 23.37
CA VAL A 627 4.95 -2.29 22.74
C VAL A 627 4.46 -3.10 21.54
N PRO A 628 3.17 -3.49 21.48
CA PRO A 628 2.61 -4.15 20.30
C PRO A 628 2.74 -3.28 19.04
N ALA A 629 3.17 -3.87 17.94
CA ALA A 629 3.50 -3.13 16.72
C ALA A 629 2.31 -2.37 16.12
N HIS A 630 1.10 -2.93 16.16
CA HIS A 630 -0.10 -2.26 15.67
C HIS A 630 -0.42 -0.99 16.47
N THR A 631 -0.27 -1.03 17.79
CA THR A 631 -0.44 0.15 18.66
C THR A 631 0.57 1.23 18.32
N LEU A 632 1.85 0.87 18.14
CA LEU A 632 2.90 1.81 17.74
C LEU A 632 2.62 2.47 16.39
N ILE A 633 2.09 1.71 15.42
CA ILE A 633 1.72 2.26 14.12
C ILE A 633 0.56 3.24 14.25
N TRP A 634 -0.50 2.89 14.98
CA TRP A 634 -1.65 3.77 15.17
C TRP A 634 -1.31 5.03 15.97
N THR A 635 -0.39 4.96 16.94
CA THR A 635 0.09 6.16 17.64
C THR A 635 0.85 7.09 16.70
N LEU A 636 1.72 6.57 15.84
CA LEU A 636 2.41 7.38 14.82
C LEU A 636 1.43 8.03 13.84
N ILE A 637 0.43 7.27 13.35
CA ILE A 637 -0.62 7.80 12.46
C ILE A 637 -1.40 8.90 13.17
N ALA A 638 -1.81 8.69 14.42
CA ALA A 638 -2.54 9.68 15.21
C ALA A 638 -1.71 10.96 15.43
N CYS A 639 -0.42 10.83 15.77
CA CYS A 639 0.49 11.95 15.91
C CYS A 639 0.69 12.74 14.61
N CYS A 640 0.75 12.06 13.46
CA CYS A 640 0.80 12.73 12.16
C CYS A 640 -0.50 13.49 11.88
N ALA A 641 -1.65 12.85 12.12
CA ALA A 641 -2.95 13.45 11.91
C ALA A 641 -3.13 14.71 12.76
N THR A 642 -2.74 14.68 14.05
CA THR A 642 -2.80 15.87 14.91
C THR A 642 -1.88 16.97 14.42
N PHE A 643 -0.65 16.65 14.02
CA PHE A 643 0.29 17.63 13.47
C PHE A 643 -0.23 18.27 12.18
N CYS A 644 -0.84 17.51 11.28
CA CYS A 644 -1.43 18.04 10.04
C CYS A 644 -2.68 18.92 10.30
N LEU A 645 -3.45 18.64 11.36
CA LEU A 645 -4.66 19.39 11.69
C LEU A 645 -4.37 20.70 12.46
N LEU A 646 -3.28 20.76 13.23
CA LEU A 646 -2.91 21.91 14.06
C LEU A 646 -2.76 23.24 13.27
N PRO A 647 -2.08 23.30 12.11
CA PRO A 647 -2.01 24.51 11.29
C PRO A 647 -3.38 24.98 10.80
N GLY A 648 -4.27 24.04 10.42
CA GLY A 648 -5.62 24.35 9.96
C GLY A 648 -6.50 24.97 11.05
N LEU A 649 -6.33 24.54 12.30
CA LEU A 649 -6.99 25.13 13.46
C LEU A 649 -6.43 26.51 13.81
N ARG A 650 -5.10 26.70 13.71
CA ARG A 650 -4.45 28.00 13.94
C ARG A 650 -4.83 29.04 12.89
N SER A 651 -4.89 28.66 11.62
CA SER A 651 -5.31 29.55 10.52
C SER A 651 -6.76 29.98 10.66
N LYS A 652 -7.68 29.07 11.04
CA LYS A 652 -9.08 29.44 11.34
C LYS A 652 -9.20 30.40 12.52
N LYS A 653 -8.39 30.22 13.57
CA LYS A 653 -8.37 31.12 14.71
C LYS A 653 -7.83 32.50 14.33
N LYS A 654 -6.77 32.57 13.51
CA LYS A 654 -6.22 33.82 12.99
C LYS A 654 -7.21 34.57 12.10
N HIS A 655 -7.94 33.85 11.24
CA HIS A 655 -9.02 34.44 10.45
C HIS A 655 -10.18 34.94 11.32
N ALA A 656 -10.61 34.17 12.33
CA ALA A 656 -11.68 34.58 13.25
C ALA A 656 -11.27 35.78 14.14
N GLU A 657 -10.00 35.84 14.56
CA GLU A 657 -9.44 36.98 15.29
C GLU A 657 -9.35 38.22 14.37
N GLN A 658 -8.92 38.05 13.11
CA GLN A 658 -8.94 39.14 12.12
C GLN A 658 -10.37 39.64 11.87
N THR A 659 -11.36 38.76 11.65
CA THR A 659 -12.76 39.18 11.42
C THR A 659 -13.34 39.89 12.64
N ALA A 660 -12.99 39.46 13.86
CA ALA A 660 -13.43 40.11 15.09
C ALA A 660 -12.79 41.50 15.30
N VAL A 661 -11.55 41.70 14.82
CA VAL A 661 -10.88 43.01 14.85
C VAL A 661 -11.50 43.96 13.81
N THR A 662 -11.81 43.47 12.59
CA THR A 662 -12.52 44.27 11.57
C THR A 662 -13.91 44.68 12.05
N HIS A 663 -14.64 43.78 12.72
CA HIS A 663 -15.97 44.10 13.26
C HIS A 663 -15.92 45.13 14.40
N LYS A 664 -14.88 45.10 15.26
CA LYS A 664 -14.66 46.10 16.31
C LYS A 664 -14.18 47.45 15.78
N MET A 665 -13.43 47.47 14.68
CA MET A 665 -13.07 48.71 13.98
C MET A 665 -14.30 49.33 13.29
N ALA A 666 -15.17 48.52 12.68
CA ALA A 666 -16.41 48.99 12.09
C ALA A 666 -17.40 49.55 13.13
N GLU A 667 -17.51 48.94 14.33
CA GLU A 667 -18.30 49.51 15.44
C GLU A 667 -17.73 50.83 15.95
N LYS A 668 -16.40 50.98 16.04
CA LYS A 668 -15.75 52.24 16.46
C LYS A 668 -15.90 53.38 15.44
N VAL A 669 -16.01 53.07 14.16
CA VAL A 669 -16.23 54.06 13.10
C VAL A 669 -17.70 54.53 13.09
N ASN A 670 -18.65 53.66 13.43
CA ASN A 670 -20.06 54.05 13.61
C ASN A 670 -20.31 54.89 14.87
N ASP A 671 -19.56 54.68 15.95
CA ASP A 671 -19.66 55.49 17.19
C ASP A 671 -19.06 56.92 17.05
N HIS A 672 -18.46 57.25 15.90
CA HIS A 672 -17.91 58.57 15.60
C HIS A 672 -18.65 59.32 14.47
N SER A 673 -19.74 58.76 13.92
CA SER A 673 -20.55 59.40 12.87
C SER A 673 -21.96 59.82 13.32
N GLU A 674 -22.36 59.59 14.57
CA GLU A 674 -23.63 60.10 15.10
C GLU A 674 -23.50 61.57 15.53
N GLY A 675 -23.62 62.47 14.55
CA GLY A 675 -23.88 63.87 14.81
C GLY A 675 -23.63 64.77 13.60
N VAL A 676 -24.51 64.75 12.60
CA VAL A 676 -25.06 65.91 11.87
C VAL A 676 -26.26 65.45 11.01
N ASP A 677 -27.30 66.28 11.04
CA ASP A 677 -28.67 66.14 10.52
C ASP A 677 -28.86 66.19 9.00
N GLU A 678 -30.01 65.60 8.61
CA GLU A 678 -30.99 65.93 7.55
C GLU A 678 -30.63 66.10 6.06
N GLY A 679 -31.29 65.29 5.20
CA GLY A 679 -31.75 65.74 3.86
C GLY A 679 -31.71 64.74 2.68
N LEU A 680 -32.88 64.17 2.35
CA LEU A 680 -33.39 63.72 1.03
C LEU A 680 -32.63 62.75 0.06
N SER A 681 -33.40 61.72 -0.34
CA SER A 681 -33.59 61.06 -1.66
C SER A 681 -32.57 60.06 -2.28
N ASP A 682 -33.10 58.85 -2.53
CA ASP A 682 -32.92 57.87 -3.63
C ASP A 682 -31.59 57.77 -4.42
N HIS A 683 -30.89 56.62 -4.29
CA HIS A 683 -30.55 55.67 -5.37
C HIS A 683 -29.61 54.53 -4.89
N PRO A 684 -29.86 53.24 -5.21
CA PRO A 684 -28.97 52.14 -4.88
C PRO A 684 -28.17 51.66 -6.10
N GLU A 685 -27.19 52.43 -6.58
CA GLU A 685 -26.28 51.96 -7.66
C GLU A 685 -24.81 52.41 -7.50
N GLU A 686 -24.48 53.41 -6.66
CA GLU A 686 -23.07 53.87 -6.49
C GLU A 686 -22.23 53.09 -5.47
N LYS A 687 -22.84 52.27 -4.59
CA LYS A 687 -22.08 51.49 -3.58
C LYS A 687 -21.33 50.28 -4.15
N GLN A 688 -21.66 49.81 -5.35
CA GLN A 688 -20.93 48.72 -6.00
C GLN A 688 -19.71 49.19 -6.80
N GLU A 689 -19.70 50.43 -7.30
CA GLU A 689 -18.52 50.99 -8.00
C GLU A 689 -17.43 51.47 -7.05
N GLN A 690 -17.76 51.90 -5.82
CA GLN A 690 -16.74 52.25 -4.82
C GLN A 690 -16.06 51.02 -4.22
N GLN A 691 -16.80 49.92 -3.99
CA GLN A 691 -16.19 48.67 -3.53
C GLN A 691 -15.30 48.00 -4.58
N ALA A 692 -15.64 48.13 -5.87
CA ALA A 692 -14.79 47.63 -6.96
C ALA A 692 -13.51 48.47 -7.15
N LYS A 693 -13.55 49.77 -6.85
CA LYS A 693 -12.37 50.65 -6.93
C LYS A 693 -11.42 50.48 -5.74
N GLU A 694 -11.92 50.23 -4.53
CA GLU A 694 -11.07 49.89 -3.38
C GLU A 694 -10.41 48.51 -3.55
N GLU A 695 -11.09 47.52 -4.15
CA GLU A 695 -10.47 46.22 -4.48
C GLU A 695 -9.42 46.32 -5.60
N GLU A 696 -9.60 47.21 -6.60
CA GLU A 696 -8.59 47.47 -7.64
C GLU A 696 -7.37 48.27 -7.12
N GLU A 697 -7.54 49.19 -6.16
CA GLU A 697 -6.41 49.91 -5.54
C GLU A 697 -5.61 49.01 -4.57
N ASP A 698 -6.25 48.09 -3.87
CA ASP A 698 -5.56 47.10 -3.03
C ASP A 698 -4.80 46.04 -3.87
N GLU A 699 -5.36 45.57 -4.99
CA GLU A 699 -4.62 44.67 -5.90
C GLU A 699 -3.39 45.37 -6.52
N LYS A 700 -3.49 46.66 -6.84
CA LYS A 700 -2.40 47.42 -7.44
C LYS A 700 -1.26 47.73 -6.46
N ASN A 701 -1.59 48.08 -5.21
CA ASN A 701 -0.56 48.25 -4.17
C ASN A 701 0.13 46.94 -3.80
N THR A 702 -0.53 45.79 -3.98
CA THR A 702 0.08 44.47 -3.74
C THR A 702 1.00 44.05 -4.90
N GLU A 703 0.68 44.42 -6.14
CA GLU A 703 1.57 44.21 -7.30
C GLU A 703 2.81 45.13 -7.22
N ASP A 704 2.66 46.38 -6.79
CA ASP A 704 3.80 47.30 -6.60
C ASP A 704 4.72 46.85 -5.43
N GLU A 705 4.18 46.27 -4.35
CA GLU A 705 4.99 45.67 -3.26
C GLU A 705 5.70 44.38 -3.70
N GLU A 706 5.11 43.57 -4.60
CA GLU A 706 5.77 42.37 -5.15
C GLU A 706 6.88 42.73 -6.17
N GLU A 707 6.75 43.82 -6.93
CA GLU A 707 7.81 44.32 -7.82
C GLU A 707 8.98 44.94 -7.03
N ASP A 708 8.73 45.69 -5.95
CA ASP A 708 9.77 46.26 -5.08
C ASP A 708 10.55 45.17 -4.28
N ASP A 709 9.90 44.06 -3.93
CA ASP A 709 10.55 42.91 -3.29
C ASP A 709 11.39 42.09 -4.31
N GLU A 710 10.96 41.98 -5.57
CA GLU A 710 11.74 41.34 -6.64
C GLU A 710 12.97 42.18 -7.04
N GLU A 711 12.87 43.52 -7.10
CA GLU A 711 14.03 44.40 -7.36
C GLU A 711 15.05 44.36 -6.21
N ASN A 712 14.60 44.35 -4.94
CA ASN A 712 15.50 44.19 -3.78
C ASN A 712 16.18 42.82 -3.74
N GLU A 713 15.50 41.73 -4.09
CA GLU A 713 16.16 40.41 -4.20
C GLU A 713 17.21 40.38 -5.33
N GLN A 714 16.98 41.13 -6.42
CA GLN A 714 17.93 41.21 -7.54
C GLN A 714 19.17 42.05 -7.22
N GLU A 715 19.03 43.16 -6.47
CA GLU A 715 20.17 43.96 -5.99
C GLU A 715 21.03 43.17 -5.00
N VAL A 716 20.43 42.41 -4.08
CA VAL A 716 21.17 41.56 -3.12
C VAL A 716 21.92 40.43 -3.83
N ILE A 717 21.40 39.90 -4.94
CA ILE A 717 22.10 38.87 -5.74
C ILE A 717 23.31 39.48 -6.46
N ASN A 718 23.19 40.68 -7.01
CA ASN A 718 24.30 41.37 -7.71
C ASN A 718 25.41 41.79 -6.73
N GLU A 719 25.08 42.27 -5.53
CA GLU A 719 26.09 42.62 -4.51
C GLU A 719 26.89 41.39 -4.03
N ASN A 720 26.25 40.21 -3.94
CA ASN A 720 26.93 38.96 -3.56
C ASN A 720 27.84 38.41 -4.69
N GLU A 721 27.49 38.64 -5.96
CA GLU A 721 28.34 38.25 -7.10
C GLU A 721 29.57 39.18 -7.24
N GLU A 722 29.43 40.47 -6.95
CA GLU A 722 30.58 41.41 -6.92
C GLU A 722 31.53 41.14 -5.74
N GLU A 723 31.01 40.75 -4.57
CA GLU A 723 31.86 40.34 -3.43
C GLU A 723 32.61 39.02 -3.69
N GLU A 724 32.02 38.05 -4.43
CA GLU A 724 32.71 36.81 -4.80
C GLU A 724 33.83 37.04 -5.84
N GLU A 725 33.65 37.96 -6.80
CA GLU A 725 34.71 38.33 -7.75
C GLU A 725 35.87 39.09 -7.08
N GLU A 726 35.59 39.96 -6.10
CA GLU A 726 36.64 40.70 -5.37
C GLU A 726 37.48 39.80 -4.44
N ILE A 727 36.92 38.69 -3.96
CA ILE A 727 37.61 37.68 -3.14
C ILE A 727 38.50 36.77 -3.99
N LEU A 728 38.12 36.51 -5.25
CA LEU A 728 38.91 35.72 -6.19
C LEU A 728 40.16 36.48 -6.68
N ASP A 729 40.05 37.79 -6.89
CA ASP A 729 41.16 38.63 -7.39
C ASP A 729 42.23 38.94 -6.32
N LYS A 730 41.88 38.84 -5.03
CA LYS A 730 42.84 38.99 -3.90
C LYS A 730 43.60 37.71 -3.55
N SER A 731 43.37 36.60 -4.25
CA SER A 731 44.02 35.29 -4.02
C SER A 731 44.96 34.80 -5.14
N SER A 732 45.24 35.65 -6.14
CA SER A 732 46.14 35.36 -7.27
C SER A 732 47.52 36.00 -7.12
#